data_AF-A0A7X1I2P7-F1
#
_entry.id   AF-A0A7X1I2P7-F1
#
_cell.length_a   1.000
_cell.length_b   1.000
_cell.length_c   1.000
_cell.angle_alpha   90.00
_cell.angle_beta   90.00
_cell.angle_gamma   90.00
#
_symmetry.space_group_name_H-M   'P 1'
#
loop_
_entity.id
_entity.type
_entity.pdbx_description
1 polymer ?
#
loop_
_entity_poly.entity_id
_entity_poly.type
_entity_poly.pdbx_seq_one_letter_code
_entity_poly.pdbx_strand_id
1 'polypeptide(L)'
;MRVRTWPLRRLGVVVSALGLSLAAVPPAFADRAGTDHAPKAPTGLTVGDRVDPLAVDGPPRFGWLPRDTDAGEVQTAYELVVRDGDGRTVWDSGKVPGAEQSWVSYAGGALRPGTPYTWTVRTWDRAGKASAYASPAAFTTGLGDRDWSGAQWIRRPATGNDAGNQWTAARKVMKVSAVSPVTGARVYVAAQGDWQVDVAGRVVQRSSSYEYAGEGFYDVASLPGVRAGRELPVGVLTHYWSCRCQGRADGPSSPEGPEGLLVKVVVDHEDGSRDVMVSDGSWKVHRYDPQRVDTLTYRNSDSGDRVEYYDARAELTGWDTAGYDDSAWSQATVIGAHPRPDPANCSSYEGGSSPCAFTHLSALQAHLTQQVIHPVSLLHLPDGTVFADFGKVSSAVPSVRLHQGVAGRQLTFTTSYRRTNSTLTAAVPAGATTLALATAGHVHAGDRITVDAPADGYGAGHPETHTVRTVDGATVALDAPLRRDHAAGSWVENSRAGTSKLDTQGSDMRFFYTEKNGAQTARPFTYWGWRYLQISDPGEDLTADDISAVVQHTDAAHPATFSSSDPTLDAVFSLMQRSALQSAQNVFLDTPTREKGQFLGDSVDESFATMAASGERSLTRQAIVAFMNSQTRYWDNGALNSVYPNGDAKRDIPDYTEMFPEWVLRYYRTTGDTELLRQALPVMKNVADYIWAAVDSRGLVADLPGGSGAYQYGIIDWPAPMRYGYVTTGNVDRTVVNALGVGALRSVAQAAQALGDDTTRSTYDDRADHLTAAMRAQLRDPATGAWSDGLTASGTRIDHSGEHAQSFPVAYGVADPSEYGVLGDRITKLGMRQGPMTLRTLLDALRITDRPDTLVKILTDSAHDGPAQVLAEGGTFLWEQWTPGCADSACTGPDVSQSSSESFSHGWGGAGITGILEGVLGLTVTSPGAGTVRIAPADKGLAAASGTQWTERGTVGVDWRRGRYGVTTEVDIPVNVTATVALPAVADGTYHVTGRARYLGTQDGRALYRVGSGRTGFHAAPAT
;
A
#
# COMPACT_ATOMS: atom_id res chain seq x y z
N MET A 1 63.99 36.99 -24.67
CA MET A 1 64.69 38.29 -24.75
C MET A 1 64.03 39.24 -23.76
N ARG A 2 64.74 39.69 -22.70
CA ARG A 2 64.28 40.55 -21.56
C ARG A 2 63.13 39.94 -20.69
N VAL A 3 63.23 39.62 -19.38
CA VAL A 3 63.90 40.21 -18.17
C VAL A 3 63.22 41.54 -17.79
N ARG A 4 62.57 41.76 -16.62
CA ARG A 4 62.71 41.36 -15.18
C ARG A 4 61.30 41.08 -14.56
N THR A 5 60.99 40.88 -13.26
CA THR A 5 61.68 41.04 -11.95
C THR A 5 61.21 39.97 -10.90
N TRP A 6 61.64 40.09 -9.64
CA TRP A 6 61.34 39.31 -8.40
C TRP A 6 60.98 40.34 -7.26
N PRO A 7 60.56 40.03 -5.99
CA PRO A 7 60.95 38.86 -5.16
C PRO A 7 59.98 38.30 -4.07
N LEU A 8 60.54 37.32 -3.34
CA LEU A 8 60.12 36.49 -2.19
C LEU A 8 59.56 37.16 -0.91
N ARG A 9 58.94 36.29 -0.07
CA ARG A 9 58.71 36.26 1.41
C ARG A 9 57.22 36.37 1.80
N ARG A 10 56.67 35.60 2.75
CA ARG A 10 57.26 34.78 3.86
C ARG A 10 56.33 33.60 4.20
N LEU A 11 56.85 32.55 4.87
CA LEU A 11 56.01 31.52 5.51
C LEU A 11 55.11 32.17 6.58
N GLY A 12 53.85 31.75 6.61
CA GLY A 12 52.94 31.91 7.74
C GLY A 12 52.13 30.62 7.88
N VAL A 13 52.34 29.89 8.97
CA VAL A 13 51.52 28.72 9.32
C VAL A 13 50.14 29.25 9.75
N VAL A 14 49.10 28.94 8.98
CA VAL A 14 47.72 29.05 9.43
C VAL A 14 47.21 27.62 9.60
N VAL A 15 46.85 27.28 10.84
CA VAL A 15 46.22 26.01 11.17
C VAL A 15 44.82 26.02 10.55
N SER A 16 44.60 25.18 9.54
CA SER A 16 43.27 24.91 9.01
C SER A 16 42.46 24.19 10.09
N ALA A 17 41.60 24.92 10.79
CA ALA A 17 40.63 24.33 11.70
C ALA A 17 39.66 23.48 10.87
N LEU A 18 39.65 22.16 11.08
CA LEU A 18 38.55 21.33 10.60
C LEU A 18 37.28 21.77 11.33
N GLY A 19 36.33 22.31 10.58
CA GLY A 19 34.97 22.50 11.05
C GLY A 19 34.28 21.13 11.16
N LEU A 20 34.48 20.42 12.28
CA LEU A 20 33.50 19.42 12.69
C LEU A 20 32.20 20.14 13.01
N SER A 21 31.19 19.95 12.15
CA SER A 21 29.79 20.17 12.50
C SER A 21 29.39 19.14 13.56
N LEU A 22 29.71 19.42 14.83
CA LEU A 22 29.10 18.72 15.95
C LEU A 22 27.58 18.91 15.87
N ALA A 23 26.86 17.82 15.59
CA ALA A 23 25.45 17.73 15.92
C ALA A 23 25.31 18.06 17.41
N ALA A 24 24.52 19.09 17.72
CA ALA A 24 24.41 19.59 19.08
C ALA A 24 23.71 18.54 19.96
N VAL A 25 24.49 17.86 20.81
CA VAL A 25 23.95 17.03 21.90
C VAL A 25 22.99 17.92 22.71
N PRO A 26 21.72 17.53 22.90
CA PRO A 26 20.78 18.35 23.65
C PRO A 26 21.31 18.56 25.08
N PRO A 27 21.23 19.78 25.65
CA PRO A 27 21.84 20.08 26.93
C PRO A 27 21.28 19.19 28.03
N ALA A 28 22.19 18.50 28.73
CA ALA A 28 21.84 17.51 29.75
C ALA A 28 21.01 18.12 30.89
N PHE A 29 20.03 17.34 31.37
CA PHE A 29 19.22 17.71 32.52
C PHE A 29 20.07 17.72 33.80
N ALA A 30 20.15 18.88 34.47
CA ALA A 30 20.65 18.97 35.84
C ALA A 30 19.53 18.56 36.81
N ASP A 31 19.24 17.27 36.87
CA ASP A 31 18.16 16.70 37.69
C ASP A 31 18.62 16.34 39.11
N ARG A 32 17.69 16.38 40.08
CA ARG A 32 17.87 15.61 41.32
C ARG A 32 17.66 14.14 40.99
N ALA A 33 18.77 13.43 40.80
CA ALA A 33 18.77 12.04 40.33
C ALA A 33 17.89 11.12 41.20
N GLY A 34 16.91 10.48 40.56
CA GLY A 34 16.43 9.18 41.02
C GLY A 34 17.53 8.11 40.82
N THR A 35 17.27 6.89 41.27
CA THR A 35 18.19 5.77 41.01
C THR A 35 18.19 5.45 39.52
N ASP A 36 19.28 5.82 38.86
CA ASP A 36 19.59 5.56 37.46
C ASP A 36 19.91 4.06 37.27
N HIS A 37 19.21 3.38 36.36
CA HIS A 37 19.36 1.96 36.05
C HIS A 37 20.19 1.78 34.77
N ALA A 38 20.78 0.60 34.56
CA ALA A 38 21.39 0.30 33.27
C ALA A 38 20.30 -0.12 32.28
N PRO A 39 20.37 0.29 30.99
CA PRO A 39 19.38 -0.09 29.99
C PRO A 39 19.28 -1.61 29.84
N LYS A 40 18.07 -2.09 29.58
CA LYS A 40 17.82 -3.49 29.27
C LYS A 40 18.35 -3.79 27.87
N ALA A 41 18.64 -5.07 27.61
CA ALA A 41 19.04 -5.53 26.29
C ALA A 41 18.04 -5.05 25.21
N PRO A 42 18.47 -4.53 24.05
CA PRO A 42 17.58 -4.10 22.98
C PRO A 42 16.67 -5.22 22.45
N THR A 43 15.58 -4.83 21.79
CA THR A 43 14.55 -5.73 21.23
C THR A 43 14.11 -5.25 19.84
N GLY A 44 13.26 -6.01 19.15
CA GLY A 44 12.76 -5.59 17.83
C GLY A 44 13.87 -5.42 16.81
N LEU A 45 14.78 -6.40 16.75
CA LEU A 45 15.92 -6.37 15.83
C LEU A 45 15.42 -6.64 14.40
N THR A 46 15.67 -5.70 13.49
CA THR A 46 15.31 -5.80 12.07
C THR A 46 16.50 -5.58 11.14
N VAL A 47 16.42 -6.11 9.93
CA VAL A 47 17.32 -5.81 8.81
C VAL A 47 16.48 -5.41 7.61
N GLY A 48 16.66 -4.19 7.09
CA GLY A 48 15.78 -3.64 6.05
C GLY A 48 14.32 -3.55 6.50
N ASP A 49 14.10 -3.23 7.78
CA ASP A 49 12.81 -3.23 8.48
C ASP A 49 12.07 -4.58 8.59
N ARG A 50 12.72 -5.71 8.24
CA ARG A 50 12.17 -7.05 8.48
C ARG A 50 12.85 -7.81 9.62
N VAL A 51 12.08 -8.66 10.29
CA VAL A 51 12.59 -9.64 11.27
C VAL A 51 13.14 -10.86 10.52
N ASP A 52 14.36 -11.27 10.87
CA ASP A 52 15.06 -12.46 10.34
C ASP A 52 14.94 -12.70 8.81
N PRO A 53 15.15 -11.69 7.94
CA PRO A 53 14.89 -11.80 6.50
C PRO A 53 15.77 -12.83 5.80
N LEU A 54 15.17 -13.58 4.87
CA LEU A 54 15.82 -14.66 4.13
C LEU A 54 16.55 -14.21 2.85
N ALA A 55 16.36 -12.96 2.42
CA ALA A 55 17.16 -12.31 1.38
C ALA A 55 17.26 -10.81 1.67
N VAL A 56 18.49 -10.33 1.89
CA VAL A 56 18.83 -8.91 2.05
C VAL A 56 19.79 -8.52 0.95
N ASP A 57 19.33 -7.73 -0.02
CA ASP A 57 20.15 -7.23 -1.11
C ASP A 57 21.05 -6.07 -0.66
N GLY A 58 22.28 -6.06 -1.19
CA GLY A 58 23.28 -5.06 -0.83
C GLY A 58 23.75 -5.12 0.63
N PRO A 59 24.33 -4.04 1.16
CA PRO A 59 24.78 -3.97 2.56
C PRO A 59 23.57 -3.94 3.53
N PRO A 60 23.53 -4.82 4.55
CA PRO A 60 22.40 -4.86 5.48
C PRO A 60 22.24 -3.56 6.28
N ARG A 61 20.98 -3.23 6.57
CA ARG A 61 20.53 -2.00 7.25
C ARG A 61 19.86 -2.39 8.57
N PHE A 62 20.55 -2.25 9.69
CA PHE A 62 20.10 -2.71 11.00
C PHE A 62 19.14 -1.73 11.68
N GLY A 63 18.11 -2.27 12.35
CA GLY A 63 17.18 -1.53 13.21
C GLY A 63 16.96 -2.23 14.55
N TRP A 64 16.74 -1.47 15.63
CA TRP A 64 16.45 -1.99 16.96
C TRP A 64 15.69 -0.98 17.84
N LEU A 65 15.02 -1.50 18.85
CA LEU A 65 14.40 -0.72 19.92
C LEU A 65 15.29 -0.76 21.18
N PRO A 66 15.90 0.37 21.60
CA PRO A 66 16.52 0.46 22.92
C PRO A 66 15.45 0.34 24.01
N ARG A 67 15.82 -0.21 25.16
CA ARG A 67 14.91 -0.37 26.30
C ARG A 67 15.52 0.18 27.57
N ASP A 68 14.81 1.11 28.20
CA ASP A 68 15.13 1.62 29.51
C ASP A 68 13.86 1.68 30.36
N THR A 69 14.02 1.60 31.67
CA THR A 69 12.93 1.81 32.64
C THR A 69 12.87 3.25 33.16
N ASP A 70 13.93 4.02 32.95
CA ASP A 70 14.00 5.39 33.45
C ASP A 70 13.37 6.38 32.45
N ALA A 71 12.85 7.49 32.98
CA ALA A 71 12.16 8.50 32.19
C ALA A 71 13.13 9.54 31.60
N GLY A 72 12.85 9.96 30.37
CA GLY A 72 13.67 10.92 29.62
C GLY A 72 14.99 10.36 29.13
N GLU A 73 15.01 9.08 28.76
CA GLU A 73 16.20 8.35 28.31
C GLU A 73 16.43 8.42 26.80
N VAL A 74 17.71 8.43 26.44
CA VAL A 74 18.22 8.52 25.08
C VAL A 74 19.37 7.56 24.88
N GLN A 75 19.54 7.08 23.65
CA GLN A 75 20.71 6.31 23.29
C GLN A 75 21.86 7.28 22.98
N THR A 76 23.01 7.12 23.65
CA THR A 76 24.21 7.93 23.38
C THR A 76 25.24 7.22 22.51
N ALA A 77 25.15 5.88 22.44
CA ALA A 77 26.00 5.04 21.60
C ALA A 77 25.37 3.66 21.38
N TYR A 78 25.89 2.93 20.40
CA TYR A 78 25.58 1.52 20.14
C TYR A 78 26.84 0.72 19.77
N GLU A 79 26.74 -0.61 19.81
CA GLU A 79 27.78 -1.55 19.33
C GLU A 79 27.09 -2.75 18.69
N LEU A 80 27.38 -2.97 17.40
CA LEU A 80 26.86 -4.03 16.55
C LEU A 80 27.94 -5.10 16.35
N VAL A 81 27.55 -6.37 16.49
CA VAL A 81 28.43 -7.52 16.20
C VAL A 81 27.71 -8.48 15.27
N VAL A 82 28.29 -8.73 14.09
CA VAL A 82 27.80 -9.67 13.07
C VAL A 82 28.73 -10.87 12.98
N ARG A 83 28.16 -12.09 12.94
CA ARG A 83 28.87 -13.37 12.88
C ARG A 83 28.40 -14.22 11.70
N ASP A 84 29.33 -14.97 11.11
CA ASP A 84 29.02 -16.00 10.12
C ASP A 84 28.40 -17.26 10.75
N GLY A 85 28.03 -18.23 9.91
CA GLY A 85 27.46 -19.51 10.36
C GLY A 85 28.39 -20.37 11.23
N ASP A 86 29.71 -20.13 11.20
CA ASP A 86 30.69 -20.79 12.07
C ASP A 86 30.86 -20.04 13.42
N GLY A 87 30.06 -18.99 13.65
CA GLY A 87 30.11 -18.14 14.83
C GLY A 87 31.29 -17.15 14.84
N ARG A 88 32.04 -17.00 13.75
CA ARG A 88 33.16 -16.05 13.68
C ARG A 88 32.64 -14.64 13.45
N THR A 89 33.12 -13.69 14.25
CA THR A 89 32.82 -12.26 14.03
C THR A 89 33.39 -11.80 12.68
N VAL A 90 32.51 -11.38 11.78
CA VAL A 90 32.87 -10.78 10.48
C VAL A 90 32.84 -9.26 10.51
N TRP A 91 32.09 -8.68 11.46
CA TRP A 91 32.11 -7.26 11.76
C TRP A 91 31.81 -7.02 13.24
N ASP A 92 32.56 -6.09 13.82
CA ASP A 92 32.33 -5.50 15.14
C ASP A 92 32.47 -3.98 14.92
N SER A 93 31.44 -3.21 15.24
CA SER A 93 31.49 -1.75 15.07
C SER A 93 32.34 -1.07 16.15
N GLY A 94 32.64 -1.76 17.25
CA GLY A 94 32.99 -1.15 18.52
C GLY A 94 31.86 -0.23 19.03
N LYS A 95 32.15 0.53 20.08
CA LYS A 95 31.24 1.57 20.59
C LYS A 95 31.21 2.76 19.63
N VAL A 96 30.14 2.88 18.85
CA VAL A 96 29.86 4.02 17.96
C VAL A 96 29.03 5.06 18.73
N PRO A 97 29.51 6.31 18.91
CA PRO A 97 28.70 7.39 19.47
C PRO A 97 27.57 7.74 18.50
N GLY A 98 26.33 7.79 18.98
CA GLY A 98 25.18 7.96 18.10
C GLY A 98 23.81 7.62 18.72
N ALA A 99 22.78 8.29 18.22
CA ALA A 99 21.36 8.08 18.57
C ALA A 99 20.58 7.41 17.42
N GLU A 100 21.27 6.94 16.40
CA GLU A 100 20.76 6.12 15.31
C GLU A 100 20.38 4.72 15.83
N GLN A 101 19.24 4.22 15.38
CA GLN A 101 18.71 2.90 15.77
C GLN A 101 17.84 2.24 14.68
N SER A 102 17.73 2.87 13.51
CA SER A 102 17.03 2.35 12.33
C SER A 102 17.91 2.64 11.11
N TRP A 103 17.81 1.78 10.10
CA TRP A 103 18.56 1.89 8.83
C TRP A 103 20.09 2.02 8.96
N VAL A 104 20.65 1.57 10.09
CA VAL A 104 22.09 1.68 10.41
C VAL A 104 22.89 0.75 9.50
N SER A 105 23.82 1.33 8.76
CA SER A 105 24.51 0.62 7.67
C SER A 105 25.58 -0.32 8.19
N TYR A 106 25.63 -1.54 7.65
CA TYR A 106 26.78 -2.41 7.78
C TYR A 106 28.05 -1.76 7.22
N ALA A 107 29.11 -1.69 8.04
CA ALA A 107 30.39 -1.07 7.69
C ALA A 107 31.58 -2.06 7.74
N GLY A 108 31.31 -3.37 7.76
CA GLY A 108 32.33 -4.41 7.73
C GLY A 108 32.81 -4.78 6.31
N GLY A 109 33.62 -5.84 6.22
CA GLY A 109 34.04 -6.39 4.93
C GLY A 109 32.88 -7.04 4.16
N ALA A 110 32.99 -7.14 2.83
CA ALA A 110 31.92 -7.67 1.97
C ALA A 110 31.41 -9.04 2.45
N LEU A 111 30.09 -9.14 2.63
CA LEU A 111 29.41 -10.37 2.99
C LEU A 111 29.28 -11.30 1.78
N ARG A 112 29.24 -12.61 2.01
CA ARG A 112 29.03 -13.60 0.95
C ARG A 112 27.55 -13.61 0.56
N PRO A 113 27.18 -13.65 -0.72
CA PRO A 113 25.79 -13.80 -1.17
C PRO A 113 25.14 -15.12 -0.70
N GLY A 114 23.80 -15.14 -0.60
CA GLY A 114 23.01 -16.33 -0.24
C GLY A 114 23.45 -17.02 1.05
N THR A 115 23.97 -16.27 2.03
CA THR A 115 24.65 -16.82 3.20
C THR A 115 24.00 -16.32 4.49
N PRO A 116 23.70 -17.21 5.47
CA PRO A 116 23.14 -16.82 6.75
C PRO A 116 24.20 -16.17 7.65
N TYR A 117 23.76 -15.15 8.38
CA TYR A 117 24.51 -14.44 9.39
C TYR A 117 23.66 -14.29 10.65
N THR A 118 24.31 -14.19 11.79
CA THR A 118 23.66 -13.77 13.04
C THR A 118 24.23 -12.43 13.48
N TRP A 119 23.43 -11.62 14.17
CA TRP A 119 23.87 -10.33 14.66
C TRP A 119 23.23 -9.98 16.01
N THR A 120 23.90 -9.11 16.75
CA THR A 120 23.40 -8.59 18.03
C THR A 120 23.86 -7.14 18.22
N VAL A 121 23.13 -6.41 19.05
CA VAL A 121 23.39 -5.01 19.37
C VAL A 121 23.32 -4.79 20.88
N ARG A 122 24.16 -3.88 21.40
CA ARG A 122 24.01 -3.25 22.71
C ARG A 122 24.04 -1.73 22.58
N THR A 123 23.59 -1.04 23.62
CA THR A 123 23.34 0.40 23.65
C THR A 123 23.88 1.03 24.93
N TRP A 124 24.06 2.35 24.92
CA TRP A 124 24.38 3.16 26.10
C TRP A 124 23.31 4.22 26.35
N ASP A 125 22.95 4.39 27.62
CA ASP A 125 22.01 5.43 28.11
C ASP A 125 22.67 6.83 28.19
N ARG A 126 21.94 7.80 28.77
CA ARG A 126 22.46 9.16 29.02
C ARG A 126 23.54 9.25 30.10
N ALA A 127 23.61 8.28 31.02
CA ALA A 127 24.59 8.20 32.10
C ALA A 127 25.89 7.49 31.68
N GLY A 128 25.90 6.87 30.49
CA GLY A 128 27.01 6.11 29.95
C GLY A 128 27.09 4.66 30.43
N LYS A 129 26.02 4.07 31.00
CA LYS A 129 25.98 2.62 31.29
C LYS A 129 25.62 1.85 30.03
N ALA A 130 26.18 0.66 29.90
CA ALA A 130 25.90 -0.24 28.78
C ALA A 130 24.74 -1.18 29.12
N SER A 131 23.90 -1.48 28.13
CA SER A 131 23.00 -2.61 28.20
C SER A 131 23.75 -3.93 28.00
N ALA A 132 23.12 -5.04 28.41
CA ALA A 132 23.48 -6.34 27.88
C ALA A 132 23.18 -6.40 26.37
N TYR A 133 23.91 -7.24 25.65
CA TYR A 133 23.58 -7.52 24.24
C TYR A 133 22.18 -8.08 24.09
N ALA A 134 21.51 -7.70 22.99
CA ALA A 134 20.28 -8.34 22.55
C ALA A 134 20.47 -9.85 22.33
N SER A 135 19.37 -10.60 22.44
CA SER A 135 19.36 -11.97 21.90
C SER A 135 19.69 -11.91 20.40
N PRO A 136 20.62 -12.73 19.89
CA PRO A 136 21.01 -12.65 18.48
C PRO A 136 19.82 -12.87 17.55
N ALA A 137 19.68 -11.98 16.56
CA ALA A 137 18.78 -12.12 15.43
C ALA A 137 19.56 -12.65 14.21
N ALA A 138 18.86 -13.06 13.17
CA ALA A 138 19.43 -13.58 11.93
C ALA A 138 19.20 -12.62 10.75
N PHE A 139 19.92 -12.86 9.65
CA PHE A 139 19.51 -12.50 8.31
C PHE A 139 20.25 -13.40 7.32
N THR A 140 19.75 -13.49 6.09
CA THR A 140 20.48 -14.10 4.96
C THR A 140 20.68 -13.04 3.89
N THR A 141 21.90 -12.91 3.40
CA THR A 141 22.20 -12.04 2.25
C THR A 141 21.51 -12.56 1.00
N GLY A 142 21.05 -11.63 0.16
CA GLY A 142 20.46 -11.94 -1.15
C GLY A 142 21.45 -12.58 -2.13
N LEU A 143 20.95 -12.92 -3.31
CA LEU A 143 21.72 -13.32 -4.48
C LEU A 143 21.83 -12.10 -5.41
N GLY A 144 23.05 -11.68 -5.74
CA GLY A 144 23.25 -10.83 -6.91
C GLY A 144 23.16 -11.65 -8.20
N ASP A 145 23.13 -10.97 -9.34
CA ASP A 145 22.90 -11.60 -10.65
C ASP A 145 23.89 -12.72 -10.98
N ARG A 146 25.12 -12.66 -10.44
CA ARG A 146 26.17 -13.67 -10.66
C ARG A 146 26.15 -14.84 -9.66
N ASP A 147 25.34 -14.75 -8.61
CA ASP A 147 25.37 -15.68 -7.47
C ASP A 147 24.43 -16.87 -7.63
N TRP A 148 23.75 -16.97 -8.76
CA TRP A 148 22.82 -18.05 -9.11
C TRP A 148 23.47 -19.40 -9.38
N SER A 149 24.78 -19.56 -9.12
CA SER A 149 25.51 -20.83 -9.23
C SER A 149 25.43 -21.48 -10.62
N GLY A 150 25.33 -20.66 -11.67
CA GLY A 150 25.17 -21.13 -13.05
C GLY A 150 23.75 -21.59 -13.41
N ALA A 151 22.75 -21.29 -12.56
CA ALA A 151 21.36 -21.55 -12.87
C ALA A 151 20.96 -20.94 -14.21
N GLN A 152 20.17 -21.71 -14.95
CA GLN A 152 19.70 -21.39 -16.27
C GLN A 152 18.21 -21.09 -16.21
N TRP A 153 17.80 -20.03 -16.89
CA TRP A 153 16.41 -19.81 -17.22
C TRP A 153 15.92 -20.97 -18.08
N ILE A 154 14.85 -21.62 -17.62
CA ILE A 154 14.23 -22.76 -18.28
C ILE A 154 12.76 -22.48 -18.57
N ARG A 155 12.22 -23.20 -19.55
CA ARG A 155 10.79 -23.25 -19.88
C ARG A 155 10.43 -24.58 -20.53
N ARG A 156 9.15 -24.76 -20.87
CA ARG A 156 8.69 -25.90 -21.65
C ARG A 156 9.17 -25.83 -23.12
N PRO A 157 9.44 -26.97 -23.79
CA PRO A 157 9.77 -26.95 -25.22
C PRO A 157 8.65 -26.37 -26.08
N ALA A 158 8.98 -25.34 -26.87
CA ALA A 158 8.02 -24.68 -27.75
C ALA A 158 7.68 -25.59 -28.96
N THR A 159 6.46 -26.13 -28.98
CA THR A 159 5.94 -27.01 -30.05
C THR A 159 5.39 -26.26 -31.27
N GLY A 160 5.63 -24.95 -31.36
CA GLY A 160 4.97 -24.06 -32.33
C GLY A 160 3.48 -23.82 -32.04
N ASN A 161 2.91 -24.54 -31.07
CA ASN A 161 1.53 -24.40 -30.58
C ASN A 161 1.47 -24.31 -29.04
N ASP A 162 2.60 -23.98 -28.41
CA ASP A 162 2.67 -23.49 -27.03
C ASP A 162 2.06 -22.09 -26.99
N ALA A 163 0.72 -22.03 -27.03
CA ALA A 163 -0.02 -20.79 -26.90
C ALA A 163 0.25 -20.15 -25.53
N GLY A 164 0.46 -18.83 -25.52
CA GLY A 164 0.67 -18.06 -24.29
C GLY A 164 -0.49 -18.19 -23.30
N ASN A 165 -0.24 -17.87 -22.03
CA ASN A 165 -1.15 -18.14 -20.91
C ASN A 165 -1.33 -19.64 -20.62
N GLN A 166 -0.28 -20.45 -20.79
CA GLN A 166 -0.28 -21.87 -20.43
C GLN A 166 0.42 -22.15 -19.10
N TRP A 167 -0.27 -22.88 -18.22
CA TRP A 167 0.31 -23.39 -16.99
C TRP A 167 1.32 -24.51 -17.29
N THR A 168 2.47 -24.47 -16.62
CA THR A 168 3.55 -25.46 -16.74
C THR A 168 3.92 -25.98 -15.36
N ALA A 169 4.01 -27.29 -15.23
CA ALA A 169 4.61 -27.96 -14.08
C ALA A 169 6.07 -28.30 -14.41
N ALA A 170 7.00 -27.90 -13.56
CA ALA A 170 8.43 -28.16 -13.67
C ALA A 170 8.93 -28.88 -12.41
N ARG A 171 9.61 -30.02 -12.53
CA ARG A 171 10.11 -30.80 -11.38
C ARG A 171 11.57 -31.22 -11.52
N LYS A 172 12.23 -31.39 -10.37
CA LYS A 172 13.51 -32.10 -10.23
C LYS A 172 13.62 -32.67 -8.82
N VAL A 173 14.30 -33.81 -8.68
CA VAL A 173 14.60 -34.43 -7.38
C VAL A 173 16.09 -34.31 -7.14
N MET A 174 16.49 -33.65 -6.05
CA MET A 174 17.88 -33.70 -5.59
C MET A 174 18.05 -34.78 -4.53
N LYS A 175 19.23 -35.41 -4.51
CA LYS A 175 19.65 -36.29 -3.43
C LYS A 175 20.50 -35.48 -2.45
N VAL A 176 20.01 -35.32 -1.23
CA VAL A 176 20.76 -34.64 -0.17
C VAL A 176 21.91 -35.56 0.29
N SER A 177 23.09 -34.98 0.42
CA SER A 177 24.30 -35.62 0.92
C SER A 177 24.05 -36.30 2.27
N ALA A 178 24.65 -37.48 2.46
CA ALA A 178 24.61 -38.22 3.71
C ALA A 178 25.84 -37.94 4.60
N VAL A 179 26.75 -37.06 4.16
CA VAL A 179 28.07 -36.85 4.80
C VAL A 179 27.94 -36.14 6.15
N SER A 180 27.07 -35.13 6.25
CA SER A 180 26.92 -34.28 7.43
C SER A 180 25.45 -33.87 7.63
N PRO A 181 24.97 -33.66 8.88
CA PRO A 181 23.62 -33.19 9.16
C PRO A 181 23.29 -31.87 8.45
N VAL A 182 22.02 -31.67 8.11
CA VAL A 182 21.51 -30.44 7.49
C VAL A 182 21.26 -29.40 8.58
N THR A 183 21.82 -28.21 8.43
CA THR A 183 21.61 -27.05 9.33
C THR A 183 20.60 -26.05 8.76
N GLY A 184 20.40 -26.01 7.45
CA GLY A 184 19.38 -25.21 6.81
C GLY A 184 19.13 -25.63 5.37
N ALA A 185 17.94 -25.32 4.84
CA ALA A 185 17.62 -25.52 3.43
C ALA A 185 16.71 -24.38 2.94
N ARG A 186 16.93 -23.90 1.72
CA ARG A 186 16.20 -22.79 1.09
C ARG A 186 15.98 -23.05 -0.40
N VAL A 187 14.87 -22.53 -0.92
CA VAL A 187 14.64 -22.39 -2.37
C VAL A 187 14.51 -20.90 -2.71
N TYR A 188 15.18 -20.49 -3.79
CA TYR A 188 15.05 -19.20 -4.44
C TYR A 188 14.34 -19.44 -5.78
N VAL A 189 13.28 -18.67 -6.05
CA VAL A 189 12.47 -18.78 -7.28
C VAL A 189 12.35 -17.41 -7.91
N ALA A 190 12.70 -17.29 -9.19
CA ALA A 190 12.27 -16.18 -10.03
C ALA A 190 11.46 -16.73 -11.19
N ALA A 191 10.28 -16.19 -11.41
CA ALA A 191 9.42 -16.54 -12.53
C ALA A 191 8.68 -15.29 -13.00
N GLN A 192 8.53 -15.16 -14.32
CA GLN A 192 7.60 -14.19 -14.90
C GLN A 192 6.19 -14.75 -14.79
N GLY A 193 5.28 -14.00 -14.19
CA GLY A 193 3.89 -14.40 -14.03
C GLY A 193 3.50 -14.89 -12.63
N ASP A 194 2.45 -15.71 -12.59
CA ASP A 194 2.06 -16.50 -11.42
C ASP A 194 3.01 -17.68 -11.22
N TRP A 195 3.34 -17.99 -9.96
CA TRP A 195 4.10 -19.18 -9.62
C TRP A 195 3.77 -19.76 -8.24
N GLN A 196 4.01 -21.06 -8.10
CA GLN A 196 3.93 -21.80 -6.84
C GLN A 196 5.08 -22.78 -6.76
N VAL A 197 5.71 -22.92 -5.60
CA VAL A 197 6.73 -23.94 -5.32
C VAL A 197 6.20 -24.98 -4.33
N ASP A 198 6.34 -26.24 -4.74
CA ASP A 198 5.91 -27.43 -4.01
C ASP A 198 7.15 -28.26 -3.64
N VAL A 199 7.24 -28.69 -2.39
CA VAL A 199 8.37 -29.48 -1.88
C VAL A 199 7.86 -30.65 -1.08
N ALA A 200 8.15 -31.87 -1.57
CA ALA A 200 7.76 -33.14 -0.94
C ALA A 200 6.25 -33.27 -0.65
N GLY A 201 5.40 -32.98 -1.65
CA GLY A 201 3.94 -33.15 -1.53
C GLY A 201 3.22 -31.95 -0.91
N ARG A 202 3.85 -30.77 -0.86
CA ARG A 202 3.38 -29.61 -0.09
C ARG A 202 3.73 -28.28 -0.74
N VAL A 203 2.73 -27.44 -0.96
CA VAL A 203 2.91 -26.01 -1.25
C VAL A 203 3.73 -25.36 -0.14
N VAL A 204 4.87 -24.78 -0.49
CA VAL A 204 5.71 -24.00 0.44
C VAL A 204 5.45 -22.52 0.27
N GLN A 205 5.32 -22.05 -0.98
CA GLN A 205 5.07 -20.64 -1.29
C GLN A 205 4.35 -20.52 -2.64
N ARG A 206 3.54 -19.46 -2.79
CA ARG A 206 2.92 -19.06 -4.06
C ARG A 206 2.88 -17.54 -4.12
N SER A 207 3.12 -16.97 -5.29
CA SER A 207 3.17 -15.51 -5.49
C SER A 207 2.95 -15.15 -6.96
N SER A 208 2.95 -13.84 -7.24
CA SER A 208 2.78 -13.24 -8.56
C SER A 208 3.89 -12.20 -8.76
N SER A 209 4.65 -12.29 -9.85
CA SER A 209 5.62 -11.25 -10.25
C SER A 209 4.97 -10.34 -11.29
N TYR A 210 4.82 -9.06 -10.96
CA TYR A 210 4.12 -8.08 -11.81
C TYR A 210 5.04 -7.41 -12.84
N GLU A 211 6.36 -7.44 -12.63
CA GLU A 211 7.37 -6.58 -13.29
C GLU A 211 7.92 -7.10 -14.62
N TYR A 212 8.78 -6.29 -15.26
CA TYR A 212 9.47 -6.65 -16.50
C TYR A 212 10.63 -7.63 -16.29
N ALA A 213 10.92 -8.43 -17.31
CA ALA A 213 12.02 -9.39 -17.34
C ALA A 213 13.39 -8.80 -16.95
N GLY A 214 13.66 -7.54 -17.30
CA GLY A 214 14.93 -6.85 -17.00
C GLY A 214 15.03 -6.22 -15.60
N GLU A 215 13.95 -6.24 -14.81
CA GLU A 215 13.85 -5.58 -13.49
C GLU A 215 13.39 -6.53 -12.37
N GLY A 216 12.87 -7.71 -12.72
CA GLY A 216 11.98 -8.48 -11.85
C GLY A 216 12.56 -9.08 -10.58
N PHE A 217 11.67 -9.69 -9.80
CA PHE A 217 12.03 -10.24 -8.49
C PHE A 217 12.36 -11.74 -8.49
N TYR A 218 13.18 -12.13 -7.51
CA TYR A 218 13.17 -13.48 -6.93
C TYR A 218 12.59 -13.45 -5.52
N ASP A 219 11.95 -14.54 -5.12
CA ASP A 219 11.44 -14.78 -3.78
C ASP A 219 12.18 -15.97 -3.15
N VAL A 220 12.09 -16.12 -1.83
CA VAL A 220 12.85 -17.11 -1.06
C VAL A 220 12.02 -17.76 0.05
N ALA A 221 11.95 -19.09 0.03
CA ALA A 221 11.36 -19.88 1.09
C ALA A 221 12.40 -20.72 1.83
N SER A 222 12.23 -20.81 3.16
CA SER A 222 12.90 -21.84 3.98
C SER A 222 12.24 -23.20 3.77
N LEU A 223 13.04 -24.28 3.79
CA LEU A 223 12.59 -25.66 3.60
C LEU A 223 12.80 -26.46 4.90
N PRO A 224 11.92 -26.32 5.91
CA PRO A 224 12.07 -27.02 7.18
C PRO A 224 11.89 -28.54 7.02
N GLY A 225 12.68 -29.32 7.76
CA GLY A 225 12.55 -30.78 7.82
C GLY A 225 13.29 -31.56 6.74
N VAL A 226 14.04 -30.89 5.85
CA VAL A 226 15.04 -31.53 4.97
C VAL A 226 16.08 -32.28 5.81
N ARG A 227 16.51 -33.47 5.36
CA ARG A 227 17.44 -34.34 6.10
C ARG A 227 18.53 -34.90 5.21
N ALA A 228 19.72 -35.06 5.78
CA ALA A 228 20.85 -35.72 5.15
C ALA A 228 20.49 -37.13 4.64
N GLY A 229 21.01 -37.49 3.47
CA GLY A 229 20.81 -38.80 2.83
C GLY A 229 19.39 -39.08 2.31
N ARG A 230 18.49 -38.09 2.29
CA ARG A 230 17.13 -38.21 1.73
C ARG A 230 17.04 -37.58 0.34
N GLU A 231 16.01 -37.97 -0.39
CA GLU A 231 15.60 -37.27 -1.61
C GLU A 231 14.74 -36.06 -1.25
N LEU A 232 14.97 -34.96 -1.96
CA LEU A 232 14.23 -33.72 -1.85
C LEU A 232 13.62 -33.41 -3.23
N PRO A 233 12.37 -33.81 -3.48
CA PRO A 233 11.65 -33.44 -4.69
C PRO A 233 11.19 -31.98 -4.60
N VAL A 234 11.40 -31.24 -5.68
CA VAL A 234 10.96 -29.85 -5.83
C VAL A 234 10.17 -29.74 -7.12
N GLY A 235 8.92 -29.31 -7.00
CA GLY A 235 8.04 -28.91 -8.09
C GLY A 235 7.85 -27.39 -8.11
N VAL A 236 7.65 -26.83 -9.29
CA VAL A 236 7.20 -25.45 -9.48
C VAL A 236 6.08 -25.45 -10.51
N LEU A 237 4.92 -24.87 -10.18
CA LEU A 237 3.91 -24.46 -11.16
C LEU A 237 4.20 -23.03 -11.58
N THR A 238 4.18 -22.75 -12.88
CA THR A 238 4.34 -21.39 -13.42
C THR A 238 3.31 -21.09 -14.51
N HIS A 239 2.90 -19.83 -14.60
CA HIS A 239 1.98 -19.33 -15.62
C HIS A 239 2.31 -17.88 -15.99
N TYR A 240 2.78 -17.69 -17.21
CA TYR A 240 3.08 -16.37 -17.77
C TYR A 240 1.86 -15.78 -18.49
N TRP A 241 1.50 -14.54 -18.17
CA TRP A 241 0.42 -13.81 -18.85
C TRP A 241 0.94 -13.08 -20.09
N SER A 242 0.31 -13.31 -21.23
CA SER A 242 0.49 -12.46 -22.41
C SER A 242 -0.70 -11.48 -22.52
N CYS A 243 -0.56 -10.28 -21.97
CA CYS A 243 -1.57 -9.22 -22.02
C CYS A 243 -0.97 -7.88 -22.45
N ARG A 244 -1.78 -7.05 -23.11
CA ARG A 244 -1.62 -5.58 -23.07
C ARG A 244 -2.62 -5.05 -22.06
N CYS A 245 -2.24 -5.03 -20.78
CA CYS A 245 -3.14 -4.71 -19.68
C CYS A 245 -2.45 -3.89 -18.58
N GLN A 246 -3.25 -3.33 -17.68
CA GLN A 246 -2.73 -2.52 -16.56
C GLN A 246 -2.10 -3.41 -15.47
N GLY A 247 -1.09 -2.88 -14.77
CA GLY A 247 -0.43 -3.54 -13.64
C GLY A 247 0.44 -4.77 -13.97
N ARG A 248 0.69 -5.10 -15.25
CA ARG A 248 1.54 -6.22 -15.67
C ARG A 248 2.41 -5.82 -16.85
N ALA A 249 3.63 -6.32 -16.89
CA ALA A 249 4.48 -6.23 -18.07
C ALA A 249 3.93 -7.06 -19.25
N ASP A 250 3.70 -6.43 -20.41
CA ASP A 250 3.59 -7.16 -21.69
C ASP A 250 4.98 -7.72 -22.07
N GLY A 251 5.03 -8.75 -22.91
CA GLY A 251 6.30 -9.33 -23.35
C GLY A 251 6.16 -10.37 -24.44
N PRO A 252 7.11 -10.42 -25.40
CA PRO A 252 6.90 -11.13 -26.66
C PRO A 252 6.90 -12.66 -26.46
N SER A 253 5.76 -13.31 -26.67
CA SER A 253 5.62 -14.77 -26.71
C SER A 253 6.37 -15.35 -27.92
N SER A 254 7.69 -15.45 -27.79
CA SER A 254 8.62 -15.78 -28.87
C SER A 254 9.49 -16.98 -28.48
N PRO A 255 10.19 -17.63 -29.41
CA PRO A 255 11.13 -18.68 -29.06
C PRO A 255 12.28 -18.19 -28.16
N GLU A 256 12.42 -16.90 -27.86
CA GLU A 256 13.53 -16.37 -27.04
C GLU A 256 13.13 -15.37 -25.92
N GLY A 257 11.86 -15.31 -25.50
CA GLY A 257 11.43 -14.55 -24.31
C GLY A 257 9.93 -14.71 -23.98
N PRO A 258 9.40 -13.94 -23.02
CA PRO A 258 9.89 -13.75 -21.65
C PRO A 258 9.44 -14.89 -20.71
N GLU A 259 8.90 -15.99 -21.24
CA GLU A 259 8.56 -17.17 -20.44
C GLU A 259 9.84 -17.81 -19.87
N GLY A 260 10.07 -17.66 -18.56
CA GLY A 260 11.26 -18.14 -17.89
C GLY A 260 11.02 -18.45 -16.42
N LEU A 261 11.54 -19.59 -15.99
CA LEU A 261 11.68 -20.01 -14.60
C LEU A 261 13.17 -20.13 -14.27
N LEU A 262 13.59 -19.55 -13.15
CA LEU A 262 14.92 -19.69 -12.56
C LEU A 262 14.75 -20.22 -11.13
N VAL A 263 15.43 -21.32 -10.81
CA VAL A 263 15.35 -21.96 -9.48
C VAL A 263 16.76 -22.23 -8.97
N LYS A 264 16.98 -21.95 -7.68
CA LYS A 264 18.15 -22.41 -6.95
C LYS A 264 17.71 -22.96 -5.60
N VAL A 265 18.12 -24.18 -5.29
CA VAL A 265 17.95 -24.81 -3.98
C VAL A 265 19.32 -24.95 -3.33
N VAL A 266 19.45 -24.53 -2.08
CA VAL A 266 20.67 -24.67 -1.28
C VAL A 266 20.34 -25.41 0.00
N VAL A 267 21.12 -26.44 0.31
CA VAL A 267 21.10 -27.15 1.59
C VAL A 267 22.46 -26.96 2.25
N ASP A 268 22.49 -26.32 3.41
CA ASP A 268 23.68 -26.09 4.22
C ASP A 268 23.85 -27.23 5.24
N HIS A 269 25.10 -27.66 5.47
CA HIS A 269 25.44 -28.75 6.39
C HIS A 269 26.28 -28.28 7.59
N GLU A 270 26.32 -29.09 8.65
CA GLU A 270 27.05 -28.80 9.90
C GLU A 270 28.58 -28.76 9.73
N ASP A 271 29.11 -29.39 8.67
CA ASP A 271 30.55 -29.37 8.33
C ASP A 271 30.94 -28.17 7.44
N GLY A 272 30.00 -27.27 7.16
CA GLY A 272 30.17 -26.12 6.26
C GLY A 272 30.08 -26.46 4.77
N SER A 273 29.82 -27.71 4.40
CA SER A 273 29.52 -28.10 3.03
C SER A 273 28.10 -27.68 2.60
N ARG A 274 27.85 -27.67 1.27
CA ARG A 274 26.56 -27.29 0.68
C ARG A 274 26.21 -28.21 -0.49
N ASP A 275 25.00 -28.76 -0.47
CA ASP A 275 24.37 -29.26 -1.69
C ASP A 275 23.67 -28.09 -2.41
N VAL A 276 23.82 -28.03 -3.74
CA VAL A 276 23.16 -27.02 -4.57
C VAL A 276 22.51 -27.69 -5.78
N MET A 277 21.22 -27.43 -5.97
CA MET A 277 20.48 -27.79 -7.18
C MET A 277 20.03 -26.51 -7.87
N VAL A 278 20.19 -26.43 -9.19
CA VAL A 278 19.76 -25.28 -10.01
C VAL A 278 18.80 -25.72 -11.13
N SER A 279 18.05 -24.74 -11.66
CA SER A 279 17.37 -24.83 -12.95
C SER A 279 18.37 -25.01 -14.08
N ASP A 280 18.13 -26.03 -14.91
CA ASP A 280 18.98 -26.45 -16.03
C ASP A 280 18.18 -27.38 -16.96
N GLY A 281 18.79 -27.78 -18.09
CA GLY A 281 18.17 -28.70 -19.06
C GLY A 281 17.91 -30.13 -18.57
N SER A 282 18.16 -30.45 -17.29
CA SER A 282 17.79 -31.73 -16.68
C SER A 282 16.49 -31.67 -15.88
N TRP A 283 15.85 -30.50 -15.78
CA TRP A 283 14.51 -30.38 -15.22
C TRP A 283 13.47 -31.00 -16.14
N LYS A 284 12.48 -31.64 -15.53
CA LYS A 284 11.36 -32.25 -16.24
C LYS A 284 10.17 -31.31 -16.26
N VAL A 285 9.55 -31.13 -17.42
CA VAL A 285 8.47 -30.17 -17.64
C VAL A 285 7.28 -30.80 -18.34
N HIS A 286 6.09 -30.39 -17.92
CA HIS A 286 4.81 -30.86 -18.44
C HIS A 286 3.80 -29.71 -18.47
N ARG A 287 2.82 -29.80 -19.35
CA ARG A 287 1.69 -28.87 -19.39
C ARG A 287 0.73 -29.18 -18.24
N TYR A 288 0.30 -28.18 -17.50
CA TYR A 288 -0.59 -28.39 -16.36
C TYR A 288 -2.05 -28.18 -16.80
N ASP A 289 -2.65 -29.25 -17.34
CA ASP A 289 -3.99 -29.24 -17.94
C ASP A 289 -5.22 -29.06 -17.01
N PRO A 290 -5.15 -29.16 -15.66
CA PRO A 290 -6.29 -28.79 -14.80
C PRO A 290 -6.78 -27.37 -15.07
N GLN A 291 -5.88 -26.40 -15.24
CA GLN A 291 -6.24 -25.04 -15.64
C GLN A 291 -6.50 -25.01 -17.16
N ARG A 292 -7.78 -24.91 -17.55
CA ARG A 292 -8.17 -24.90 -18.96
C ARG A 292 -7.86 -23.57 -19.64
N VAL A 293 -6.90 -23.63 -20.56
CA VAL A 293 -6.34 -22.46 -21.25
C VAL A 293 -7.17 -22.02 -22.46
N ASP A 294 -7.96 -22.93 -23.02
CA ASP A 294 -8.84 -22.68 -24.17
C ASP A 294 -10.08 -21.82 -23.82
N THR A 295 -10.30 -21.59 -22.52
CA THR A 295 -11.44 -20.85 -21.96
C THR A 295 -11.03 -19.55 -21.25
N LEU A 296 -9.75 -19.14 -21.29
CA LEU A 296 -9.20 -17.97 -20.60
C LEU A 296 -9.69 -16.63 -21.18
N THR A 297 -10.97 -16.34 -20.95
CA THR A 297 -11.55 -15.02 -21.17
C THR A 297 -11.02 -14.09 -20.08
N TYR A 298 -10.64 -12.86 -20.42
CA TYR A 298 -10.34 -11.86 -19.40
C TYR A 298 -11.56 -11.59 -18.53
N ARG A 299 -11.37 -11.26 -17.26
CA ARG A 299 -12.49 -10.88 -16.38
C ARG A 299 -13.13 -9.57 -16.83
N ASN A 300 -12.36 -8.65 -17.39
CA ASN A 300 -12.80 -7.34 -17.88
C ASN A 300 -11.88 -6.87 -19.02
N SER A 301 -12.01 -5.63 -19.49
CA SER A 301 -11.16 -5.06 -20.55
C SER A 301 -9.81 -4.52 -20.07
N ASP A 302 -9.64 -4.31 -18.77
CA ASP A 302 -8.65 -3.36 -18.25
C ASP A 302 -7.50 -4.08 -17.51
N SER A 303 -7.76 -5.29 -17.00
CA SER A 303 -6.79 -6.17 -16.32
C SER A 303 -6.41 -7.42 -17.15
N GLY A 304 -5.32 -8.07 -16.75
CA GLY A 304 -4.85 -9.32 -17.34
C GLY A 304 -5.46 -10.59 -16.75
N ASP A 305 -6.29 -10.47 -15.71
CA ASP A 305 -6.81 -11.63 -15.00
C ASP A 305 -7.85 -12.37 -15.83
N ARG A 306 -7.85 -13.69 -15.69
CA ARG A 306 -8.70 -14.59 -16.45
C ARG A 306 -9.79 -15.19 -15.56
N VAL A 307 -10.93 -15.49 -16.17
CA VAL A 307 -11.93 -16.39 -15.58
C VAL A 307 -11.32 -17.78 -15.54
N GLU A 308 -11.18 -18.35 -14.34
CA GLU A 308 -10.55 -19.65 -14.14
C GLU A 308 -11.53 -20.80 -14.36
N TYR A 309 -11.07 -21.82 -15.08
CA TYR A 309 -11.78 -23.05 -15.38
C TYR A 309 -10.88 -24.23 -14.99
N TYR A 310 -11.19 -24.89 -13.89
CA TYR A 310 -10.32 -25.90 -13.30
C TYR A 310 -10.96 -27.30 -13.41
N ASP A 311 -10.30 -28.26 -14.04
CA ASP A 311 -10.73 -29.66 -14.13
C ASP A 311 -9.89 -30.56 -13.21
N ALA A 312 -10.43 -30.86 -12.04
CA ALA A 312 -9.74 -31.65 -11.02
C ALA A 312 -9.46 -33.10 -11.45
N ARG A 313 -10.11 -33.59 -12.51
CA ARG A 313 -9.86 -34.92 -13.08
C ARG A 313 -8.53 -35.00 -13.82
N ALA A 314 -7.98 -33.85 -14.23
CA ALA A 314 -6.69 -33.74 -14.90
C ALA A 314 -5.51 -33.53 -13.93
N GLU A 315 -5.75 -33.50 -12.61
CA GLU A 315 -4.71 -33.22 -11.61
C GLU A 315 -3.57 -34.25 -11.64
N LEU A 316 -2.35 -33.74 -11.73
CA LEU A 316 -1.11 -34.52 -11.69
C LEU A 316 -0.84 -35.02 -10.26
N THR A 317 -1.61 -35.98 -9.77
CA THR A 317 -1.58 -36.42 -8.37
C THR A 317 -0.19 -36.91 -7.95
N GLY A 318 0.42 -36.24 -6.96
CA GLY A 318 1.71 -36.61 -6.37
C GLY A 318 2.96 -36.28 -7.20
N TRP A 319 2.84 -35.49 -8.27
CA TRP A 319 3.94 -35.10 -9.17
C TRP A 319 5.16 -34.47 -8.45
N ASP A 320 4.90 -33.77 -7.37
CA ASP A 320 5.83 -33.05 -6.49
C ASP A 320 6.44 -33.95 -5.39
N THR A 321 6.21 -35.27 -5.46
CA THR A 321 6.81 -36.28 -4.57
C THR A 321 7.93 -37.05 -5.26
N ALA A 322 8.83 -37.67 -4.49
CA ALA A 322 10.03 -38.32 -5.03
C ALA A 322 9.71 -39.56 -5.88
N GLY A 323 8.67 -40.32 -5.53
CA GLY A 323 8.30 -41.58 -6.17
C GLY A 323 7.45 -41.46 -7.44
N TYR A 324 7.23 -40.26 -7.97
CA TYR A 324 6.43 -40.03 -9.17
C TYR A 324 7.21 -40.36 -10.45
N ASP A 325 6.57 -41.12 -11.36
CA ASP A 325 7.12 -41.45 -12.68
C ASP A 325 6.88 -40.31 -13.68
N ASP A 326 7.96 -39.58 -13.99
CA ASP A 326 7.98 -38.50 -14.98
C ASP A 326 8.69 -38.91 -16.29
N SER A 327 8.78 -40.21 -16.57
CA SER A 327 9.41 -40.72 -17.80
C SER A 327 8.75 -40.15 -19.07
N ALA A 328 7.44 -39.90 -19.02
CA ALA A 328 6.65 -39.26 -20.08
C ALA A 328 6.83 -37.72 -20.17
N TRP A 329 7.45 -37.06 -19.18
CA TRP A 329 7.64 -35.61 -19.17
C TRP A 329 8.82 -35.21 -20.07
N SER A 330 8.70 -34.06 -20.70
CA SER A 330 9.77 -33.50 -21.55
C SER A 330 10.94 -32.98 -20.70
N GLN A 331 12.15 -32.94 -21.26
CA GLN A 331 13.24 -32.14 -20.67
C GLN A 331 12.98 -30.65 -20.90
N ALA A 332 13.41 -29.81 -19.98
CA ALA A 332 13.25 -28.37 -20.08
C ALA A 332 14.11 -27.76 -21.20
N THR A 333 13.57 -26.77 -21.89
CA THR A 333 14.35 -25.94 -22.82
C THR A 333 15.05 -24.83 -22.04
N VAL A 334 16.38 -24.83 -22.12
CA VAL A 334 17.24 -23.76 -21.59
C VAL A 334 17.21 -22.56 -22.53
N ILE A 335 16.93 -21.37 -22.00
CA ILE A 335 16.97 -20.11 -22.77
C ILE A 335 18.20 -19.23 -22.45
N GLY A 336 18.92 -19.52 -21.38
CA GLY A 336 20.21 -18.88 -21.05
C GLY A 336 20.56 -18.96 -19.56
N ALA A 337 21.84 -18.78 -19.20
CA ALA A 337 22.24 -18.56 -17.81
C ALA A 337 21.81 -17.16 -17.33
N HIS A 338 21.57 -16.98 -16.02
CA HIS A 338 21.40 -15.65 -15.44
C HIS A 338 22.77 -15.03 -15.09
N PRO A 339 23.02 -13.72 -15.35
CA PRO A 339 22.16 -12.79 -16.09
C PRO A 339 22.13 -13.09 -17.60
N ARG A 340 20.93 -13.01 -18.19
CA ARG A 340 20.69 -13.26 -19.61
C ARG A 340 20.51 -11.92 -20.34
N PRO A 341 21.44 -11.47 -21.21
CA PRO A 341 21.22 -10.28 -22.04
C PRO A 341 20.16 -10.54 -23.12
N ASP A 342 19.74 -9.49 -23.84
CA ASP A 342 18.85 -9.66 -24.99
C ASP A 342 19.49 -10.57 -26.06
N PRO A 343 18.76 -11.59 -26.57
CA PRO A 343 19.20 -12.38 -27.70
C PRO A 343 19.20 -11.55 -28.99
N ALA A 344 20.07 -11.92 -29.94
CA ALA A 344 20.33 -11.15 -31.16
C ALA A 344 19.11 -11.00 -32.11
N ASN A 345 18.05 -11.78 -31.89
CA ASN A 345 16.78 -11.75 -32.62
C ASN A 345 15.60 -11.33 -31.74
N CYS A 346 15.83 -10.76 -30.55
CA CYS A 346 14.76 -10.20 -29.72
C CYS A 346 14.05 -9.08 -30.47
N SER A 347 12.81 -9.31 -30.87
CA SER A 347 11.86 -8.25 -31.15
C SER A 347 11.20 -7.84 -29.83
N SER A 348 11.70 -6.78 -29.19
CA SER A 348 10.93 -6.07 -28.17
C SER A 348 9.61 -5.60 -28.77
N TYR A 349 8.56 -5.48 -27.96
CA TYR A 349 7.27 -4.98 -28.43
C TYR A 349 7.37 -3.56 -29.03
N GLU A 350 6.41 -3.22 -29.91
CA GLU A 350 6.24 -1.84 -30.41
C GLU A 350 6.20 -0.85 -29.25
N GLY A 351 6.95 0.25 -29.36
CA GLY A 351 7.11 1.23 -28.28
C GLY A 351 8.19 0.89 -27.23
N GLY A 352 8.87 -0.27 -27.35
CA GLY A 352 9.97 -0.66 -26.47
C GLY A 352 9.54 -1.14 -25.09
N SER A 353 8.29 -1.61 -24.96
CA SER A 353 7.66 -1.83 -23.65
C SER A 353 8.34 -2.91 -22.80
N SER A 354 8.96 -3.94 -23.39
CA SER A 354 9.62 -5.00 -22.61
C SER A 354 10.84 -5.62 -23.33
N PRO A 355 11.97 -5.81 -22.64
CA PRO A 355 13.13 -6.54 -23.15
C PRO A 355 12.89 -8.06 -23.11
N CYS A 356 13.68 -8.82 -23.87
CA CYS A 356 13.76 -10.29 -23.71
C CYS A 356 14.82 -10.70 -22.68
N ALA A 357 15.64 -9.74 -22.23
CA ALA A 357 16.69 -9.91 -21.24
C ALA A 357 16.15 -10.21 -19.83
N PHE A 358 16.87 -11.09 -19.11
CA PHE A 358 16.81 -11.24 -17.65
C PHE A 358 18.15 -10.81 -17.07
N THR A 359 18.44 -9.51 -17.14
CA THR A 359 19.74 -8.94 -16.78
C THR A 359 19.92 -8.66 -15.30
N HIS A 360 18.82 -8.44 -14.58
CA HIS A 360 18.84 -8.10 -13.17
C HIS A 360 17.72 -8.85 -12.44
N LEU A 361 17.98 -9.30 -11.21
CA LEU A 361 16.98 -9.73 -10.25
C LEU A 361 17.23 -9.10 -8.88
N SER A 362 16.16 -8.63 -8.23
CA SER A 362 16.16 -8.18 -6.83
C SER A 362 15.34 -9.14 -5.94
N ALA A 363 15.62 -9.19 -4.65
CA ALA A 363 14.79 -9.87 -3.66
C ALA A 363 13.44 -9.14 -3.54
N LEU A 364 12.34 -9.88 -3.62
CA LEU A 364 11.01 -9.35 -3.36
C LEU A 364 10.94 -8.74 -1.94
N GLN A 365 10.43 -7.52 -1.83
CA GLN A 365 10.34 -6.80 -0.56
C GLN A 365 8.93 -6.85 0.03
N ALA A 366 7.89 -6.79 -0.79
CA ALA A 366 6.51 -7.00 -0.35
C ALA A 366 6.23 -8.50 -0.18
N HIS A 367 5.99 -8.98 1.06
CA HIS A 367 5.63 -10.38 1.30
C HIS A 367 4.14 -10.51 1.61
N LEU A 368 3.46 -11.48 1.00
CA LEU A 368 2.04 -11.70 1.27
C LEU A 368 1.84 -12.46 2.59
N THR A 369 1.00 -11.90 3.45
CA THR A 369 0.32 -12.65 4.51
C THR A 369 -0.97 -13.26 3.97
N GLN A 370 -1.38 -14.40 4.53
CA GLN A 370 -2.64 -15.08 4.20
C GLN A 370 -3.41 -15.42 5.47
N GLN A 371 -4.71 -15.09 5.50
CA GLN A 371 -5.64 -15.43 6.57
C GLN A 371 -6.85 -16.18 6.00
N VAL A 372 -7.18 -17.33 6.59
CA VAL A 372 -8.44 -18.02 6.30
C VAL A 372 -9.56 -17.40 7.13
N ILE A 373 -10.65 -17.01 6.49
CA ILE A 373 -11.90 -16.59 7.13
C ILE A 373 -13.07 -17.44 6.64
N HIS A 374 -14.12 -17.51 7.44
CA HIS A 374 -15.37 -18.23 7.16
C HIS A 374 -16.54 -17.25 7.02
N PRO A 375 -17.63 -17.62 6.33
CA PRO A 375 -18.78 -16.73 6.17
C PRO A 375 -19.47 -16.44 7.50
N VAL A 376 -19.94 -15.20 7.68
CA VAL A 376 -20.71 -14.78 8.87
C VAL A 376 -22.18 -15.21 8.79
N SER A 377 -22.67 -15.52 7.59
CA SER A 377 -23.96 -16.19 7.40
C SER A 377 -23.99 -17.03 6.13
N LEU A 378 -24.82 -18.08 6.15
CA LEU A 378 -25.00 -19.04 5.07
C LEU A 378 -26.49 -19.26 4.84
N LEU A 379 -26.91 -19.36 3.58
CA LEU A 379 -28.28 -19.61 3.17
C LEU A 379 -28.33 -20.69 2.09
N HIS A 380 -29.13 -21.72 2.31
CA HIS A 380 -29.47 -22.74 1.31
C HIS A 380 -30.83 -22.36 0.69
N LEU A 381 -30.87 -22.19 -0.63
CA LEU A 381 -32.07 -21.86 -1.39
C LEU A 381 -32.77 -23.14 -1.89
N PRO A 382 -34.09 -23.12 -2.15
CA PRO A 382 -34.84 -24.32 -2.56
C PRO A 382 -34.44 -24.94 -3.91
N ASP A 383 -33.63 -24.24 -4.71
CA ASP A 383 -33.05 -24.74 -5.97
C ASP A 383 -31.69 -25.43 -5.79
N GLY A 384 -31.24 -25.63 -4.55
CA GLY A 384 -29.94 -26.21 -4.21
C GLY A 384 -28.80 -25.18 -4.11
N THR A 385 -29.03 -23.91 -4.47
CA THR A 385 -27.99 -22.87 -4.37
C THR A 385 -27.58 -22.62 -2.93
N VAL A 386 -26.26 -22.57 -2.69
CA VAL A 386 -25.69 -22.14 -1.41
C VAL A 386 -25.15 -20.71 -1.55
N PHE A 387 -25.61 -19.79 -0.71
CA PHE A 387 -25.23 -18.39 -0.70
C PHE A 387 -24.59 -18.00 0.63
N ALA A 388 -23.34 -17.50 0.57
CA ALA A 388 -22.50 -17.17 1.71
C ALA A 388 -22.18 -15.66 1.74
N ASP A 389 -22.33 -15.04 2.90
CA ASP A 389 -21.92 -13.66 3.17
C ASP A 389 -20.71 -13.66 4.11
N PHE A 390 -19.57 -13.11 3.66
CA PHE A 390 -18.37 -12.95 4.48
C PHE A 390 -18.36 -11.66 5.32
N GLY A 391 -19.46 -10.89 5.27
CA GLY A 391 -19.70 -9.69 6.07
C GLY A 391 -18.94 -8.45 5.60
N LYS A 392 -17.80 -8.62 4.93
CA LYS A 392 -16.96 -7.54 4.39
C LYS A 392 -16.34 -7.93 3.05
N VAL A 393 -16.24 -6.96 2.16
CA VAL A 393 -15.39 -7.02 0.95
C VAL A 393 -13.94 -7.26 1.39
N SER A 394 -13.30 -8.30 0.85
CA SER A 394 -11.90 -8.64 1.11
C SER A 394 -11.18 -9.02 -0.18
N SER A 395 -9.88 -8.73 -0.28
CA SER A 395 -8.99 -9.25 -1.33
C SER A 395 -8.68 -10.71 -1.00
N ALA A 396 -9.34 -11.66 -1.67
CA ALA A 396 -9.35 -13.05 -1.25
C ALA A 396 -9.53 -14.07 -2.38
N VAL A 397 -9.09 -15.30 -2.11
CA VAL A 397 -9.38 -16.48 -2.94
C VAL A 397 -10.52 -17.29 -2.30
N PRO A 398 -11.65 -17.59 -2.98
CA PRO A 398 -12.66 -18.51 -2.47
C PRO A 398 -12.11 -19.94 -2.40
N SER A 399 -12.42 -20.67 -1.33
CA SER A 399 -11.94 -22.03 -1.11
C SER A 399 -13.05 -22.86 -0.47
N VAL A 400 -13.54 -23.86 -1.21
CA VAL A 400 -14.67 -24.71 -0.79
C VAL A 400 -14.23 -26.17 -0.73
N ARG A 401 -14.40 -26.78 0.45
CA ARG A 401 -14.19 -28.20 0.68
C ARG A 401 -15.43 -28.97 0.22
N LEU A 402 -15.21 -29.95 -0.65
CA LEU A 402 -16.22 -30.90 -1.08
C LEU A 402 -15.90 -32.26 -0.42
N HIS A 403 -16.91 -32.96 0.09
CA HIS A 403 -16.72 -34.21 0.83
C HIS A 403 -16.92 -35.44 -0.04
N GLN A 404 -17.94 -35.42 -0.90
CA GLN A 404 -18.33 -36.58 -1.70
C GLN A 404 -17.73 -36.57 -3.10
N GLY A 405 -17.67 -35.40 -3.75
CA GLY A 405 -17.05 -35.17 -5.07
C GLY A 405 -17.55 -36.08 -6.20
N VAL A 406 -18.25 -35.54 -7.19
CA VAL A 406 -18.83 -36.34 -8.29
C VAL A 406 -18.08 -36.08 -9.59
N ALA A 407 -17.27 -37.03 -10.06
CA ALA A 407 -16.41 -36.81 -11.22
C ALA A 407 -17.17 -36.33 -12.47
N GLY A 408 -16.82 -35.14 -12.94
CA GLY A 408 -17.45 -34.51 -14.11
C GLY A 408 -18.68 -33.64 -13.81
N ARG A 409 -19.13 -33.55 -12.54
CA ARG A 409 -20.03 -32.47 -12.11
C ARG A 409 -19.29 -31.13 -12.27
N GLN A 410 -19.95 -30.15 -12.87
CA GLN A 410 -19.40 -28.81 -13.07
C GLN A 410 -20.09 -27.83 -12.12
N LEU A 411 -19.32 -27.26 -11.20
CA LEU A 411 -19.77 -26.22 -10.29
C LEU A 411 -19.47 -24.84 -10.86
N THR A 412 -20.39 -23.90 -10.61
CA THR A 412 -20.18 -22.47 -10.84
C THR A 412 -20.15 -21.76 -9.51
N PHE A 413 -19.01 -21.16 -9.19
CA PHE A 413 -18.83 -20.25 -8.07
C PHE A 413 -18.97 -18.82 -8.61
N THR A 414 -19.94 -18.07 -8.12
CA THR A 414 -20.13 -16.66 -8.48
C THR A 414 -19.87 -15.80 -7.26
N THR A 415 -18.84 -14.95 -7.31
CA THR A 415 -18.58 -13.97 -6.26
C THR A 415 -19.10 -12.59 -6.65
N SER A 416 -19.34 -11.70 -5.68
CA SER A 416 -19.79 -10.33 -5.95
C SER A 416 -19.53 -9.37 -4.78
N TYR A 417 -19.58 -8.06 -5.05
CA TYR A 417 -19.56 -7.01 -4.03
C TYR A 417 -20.92 -6.78 -3.40
N ARG A 418 -21.95 -6.75 -4.25
CA ARG A 418 -23.34 -6.51 -3.90
C ARG A 418 -24.14 -7.78 -4.10
N ARG A 419 -25.33 -7.84 -3.53
CA ARG A 419 -26.30 -8.85 -3.93
C ARG A 419 -27.08 -8.36 -5.14
N THR A 420 -27.73 -9.28 -5.85
CA THR A 420 -28.62 -8.95 -6.96
C THR A 420 -29.67 -7.94 -6.49
N ASN A 421 -29.79 -6.82 -7.19
CA ASN A 421 -30.66 -5.73 -6.81
C ASN A 421 -31.55 -5.26 -7.97
N SER A 422 -32.64 -4.59 -7.61
CA SER A 422 -33.59 -3.92 -8.51
C SER A 422 -34.23 -2.75 -7.76
N THR A 423 -35.14 -2.03 -8.41
CA THR A 423 -35.96 -0.99 -7.78
C THR A 423 -37.46 -1.28 -7.99
N LEU A 424 -38.31 -0.75 -7.11
CA LEU A 424 -39.76 -0.74 -7.30
C LEU A 424 -40.14 0.22 -8.45
N THR A 425 -40.95 -0.23 -9.42
CA THR A 425 -41.39 0.62 -10.54
C THR A 425 -42.51 1.60 -10.17
N ALA A 426 -43.18 1.37 -9.04
CA ALA A 426 -44.23 2.20 -8.49
C ALA A 426 -44.22 2.12 -6.95
N ALA A 427 -44.83 3.08 -6.29
CA ALA A 427 -45.04 3.02 -4.84
C ALA A 427 -45.99 1.87 -4.48
N VAL A 428 -45.69 1.15 -3.39
CA VAL A 428 -46.43 -0.04 -2.97
C VAL A 428 -46.95 0.17 -1.55
N PRO A 429 -48.28 0.06 -1.30
CA PRO A 429 -48.86 0.32 0.01
C PRO A 429 -48.73 -0.88 0.97
N ALA A 430 -48.87 -0.60 2.26
CA ALA A 430 -49.02 -1.60 3.30
C ALA A 430 -50.17 -2.58 2.97
N GLY A 431 -49.96 -3.86 3.23
CA GLY A 431 -50.91 -4.93 2.91
C GLY A 431 -50.80 -5.49 1.47
N ALA A 432 -49.97 -4.91 0.60
CA ALA A 432 -49.68 -5.52 -0.69
C ALA A 432 -48.90 -6.85 -0.54
N THR A 433 -49.24 -7.85 -1.37
CA THR A 433 -48.56 -9.15 -1.44
C THR A 433 -47.79 -9.35 -2.75
N THR A 434 -47.68 -8.30 -3.57
CA THR A 434 -47.04 -8.31 -4.89
C THR A 434 -46.25 -7.04 -5.11
N LEU A 435 -45.03 -7.18 -5.62
CA LEU A 435 -44.15 -6.08 -6.02
C LEU A 435 -44.00 -6.05 -7.54
N ALA A 436 -43.88 -4.87 -8.13
CA ALA A 436 -43.45 -4.69 -9.51
C ALA A 436 -42.00 -4.16 -9.52
N LEU A 437 -41.07 -4.94 -10.04
CA LEU A 437 -39.64 -4.64 -10.05
C LEU A 437 -39.18 -4.10 -11.41
N ALA A 438 -38.17 -3.23 -11.44
CA ALA A 438 -37.57 -2.76 -12.70
C ALA A 438 -36.94 -3.91 -13.50
N THR A 439 -36.43 -4.92 -12.79
CA THR A 439 -36.04 -6.22 -13.33
C THR A 439 -36.24 -7.31 -12.28
N ALA A 440 -36.80 -8.46 -12.70
CA ALA A 440 -36.92 -9.66 -11.87
C ALA A 440 -36.20 -10.88 -12.50
N GLY A 441 -35.38 -10.67 -13.54
CA GLY A 441 -34.74 -11.74 -14.31
C GLY A 441 -33.74 -12.63 -13.55
N HIS A 442 -33.40 -12.25 -12.32
CA HIS A 442 -32.53 -12.96 -11.39
C HIS A 442 -33.21 -13.23 -10.04
N VAL A 443 -34.55 -13.20 -10.01
CA VAL A 443 -35.37 -13.50 -8.82
C VAL A 443 -36.11 -14.81 -9.08
N HIS A 444 -36.08 -15.72 -8.10
CA HIS A 444 -36.63 -17.06 -8.21
C HIS A 444 -37.61 -17.35 -7.05
N ALA A 445 -38.50 -18.32 -7.22
CA ALA A 445 -39.31 -18.82 -6.11
C ALA A 445 -38.42 -19.45 -5.04
N GLY A 446 -38.65 -19.08 -3.77
CA GLY A 446 -37.82 -19.48 -2.63
C GLY A 446 -36.73 -18.46 -2.24
N ASP A 447 -36.45 -17.47 -3.09
CA ASP A 447 -35.53 -16.39 -2.78
C ASP A 447 -36.04 -15.51 -1.62
N ARG A 448 -35.13 -14.94 -0.85
CA ARG A 448 -35.47 -13.86 0.09
C ARG A 448 -35.20 -12.52 -0.57
N ILE A 449 -36.21 -11.65 -0.60
CA ILE A 449 -36.04 -10.27 -1.03
C ILE A 449 -36.29 -9.30 0.12
N THR A 450 -35.53 -8.21 0.15
CA THR A 450 -35.71 -7.12 1.11
C THR A 450 -36.15 -5.87 0.36
N VAL A 451 -37.32 -5.32 0.73
CA VAL A 451 -37.85 -4.05 0.19
C VAL A 451 -37.44 -2.90 1.11
N ASP A 452 -37.16 -1.73 0.54
CA ASP A 452 -36.26 -0.74 1.16
C ASP A 452 -34.98 -1.43 1.65
N ALA A 453 -34.47 -2.36 0.83
CA ALA A 453 -33.10 -2.79 0.98
C ALA A 453 -32.21 -1.56 0.90
N PRO A 454 -31.08 -1.54 1.62
CA PRO A 454 -30.46 -0.27 1.93
C PRO A 454 -29.93 0.47 0.70
N ALA A 455 -30.74 1.42 0.23
CA ALA A 455 -30.53 2.33 -0.89
C ALA A 455 -29.42 3.33 -0.60
N ASP A 456 -29.47 3.81 0.63
CA ASP A 456 -28.64 4.83 1.27
C ASP A 456 -28.02 4.21 2.57
N GLY A 457 -28.00 2.86 2.61
CA GLY A 457 -27.47 1.95 3.63
C GLY A 457 -27.95 2.03 5.09
N TYR A 458 -27.93 3.19 5.73
CA TYR A 458 -28.24 3.37 7.16
C TYR A 458 -28.75 4.79 7.43
N GLY A 459 -30.02 5.02 7.15
CA GLY A 459 -30.74 6.23 7.56
C GLY A 459 -32.24 6.07 7.39
N ALA A 460 -32.96 5.73 8.47
CA ALA A 460 -34.44 5.59 8.55
C ALA A 460 -35.15 4.73 7.48
N GLY A 461 -34.42 4.10 6.56
CA GLY A 461 -34.90 2.98 5.75
C GLY A 461 -35.61 1.96 6.64
N HIS A 462 -36.68 1.41 6.12
CA HIS A 462 -37.62 0.61 6.88
C HIS A 462 -37.66 -0.81 6.28
N PRO A 463 -36.52 -1.52 6.24
CA PRO A 463 -36.38 -2.73 5.45
C PRO A 463 -37.39 -3.79 5.88
N GLU A 464 -37.93 -4.51 4.92
CA GLU A 464 -38.76 -5.68 5.17
C GLU A 464 -38.38 -6.84 4.26
N THR A 465 -37.96 -7.94 4.87
CA THR A 465 -37.56 -9.16 4.16
C THR A 465 -38.73 -10.14 4.07
N HIS A 466 -38.99 -10.64 2.85
CA HIS A 466 -40.04 -11.60 2.51
C HIS A 466 -39.47 -12.75 1.68
N THR A 467 -40.18 -13.87 1.63
CA THR A 467 -39.86 -14.98 0.72
C THR A 467 -40.69 -14.89 -0.56
N VAL A 468 -40.06 -15.03 -1.71
CA VAL A 468 -40.71 -15.06 -3.01
C VAL A 468 -41.46 -16.37 -3.21
N ARG A 469 -42.76 -16.30 -3.48
CA ARG A 469 -43.58 -17.47 -3.83
C ARG A 469 -43.59 -17.76 -5.33
N THR A 470 -43.76 -16.72 -6.15
CA THR A 470 -43.82 -16.82 -7.61
C THR A 470 -43.28 -15.54 -8.26
N VAL A 471 -42.74 -15.68 -9.47
CA VAL A 471 -42.32 -14.55 -10.32
C VAL A 471 -43.06 -14.67 -11.66
N ASP A 472 -43.70 -13.58 -12.08
CA ASP A 472 -44.44 -13.48 -13.35
C ASP A 472 -44.03 -12.18 -14.07
N GLY A 473 -43.15 -12.33 -15.06
CA GLY A 473 -42.48 -11.20 -15.71
C GLY A 473 -41.69 -10.36 -14.71
N ALA A 474 -42.12 -9.10 -14.54
CA ALA A 474 -41.56 -8.16 -13.57
C ALA A 474 -42.25 -8.20 -12.18
N THR A 475 -43.31 -9.01 -12.03
CA THR A 475 -44.12 -9.07 -10.81
C THR A 475 -43.65 -10.20 -9.91
N VAL A 476 -43.42 -9.89 -8.62
CA VAL A 476 -42.97 -10.85 -7.61
C VAL A 476 -44.02 -10.97 -6.52
N ALA A 477 -44.51 -12.18 -6.25
CA ALA A 477 -45.47 -12.44 -5.19
C ALA A 477 -44.75 -12.85 -3.89
N LEU A 478 -45.08 -12.18 -2.79
CA LEU A 478 -44.52 -12.39 -1.46
C LEU A 478 -45.27 -13.47 -0.71
N ASP A 479 -44.63 -14.10 0.28
CA ASP A 479 -45.23 -15.06 1.21
C ASP A 479 -46.23 -14.41 2.18
N ALA A 480 -45.94 -13.19 2.64
CA ALA A 480 -46.78 -12.37 3.51
C ALA A 480 -47.03 -10.96 2.93
N PRO A 481 -48.05 -10.23 3.41
CA PRO A 481 -48.24 -8.81 3.06
C PRO A 481 -47.16 -7.91 3.66
N LEU A 482 -46.79 -6.84 2.95
CA LEU A 482 -45.93 -5.76 3.46
C LEU A 482 -46.56 -5.09 4.70
N ARG A 483 -45.76 -4.74 5.71
CA ARG A 483 -46.23 -4.05 6.94
C ARG A 483 -46.38 -2.54 6.77
N ARG A 484 -45.89 -1.94 5.68
CA ARG A 484 -45.77 -0.49 5.50
C ARG A 484 -45.84 -0.08 4.02
N ASP A 485 -45.91 1.23 3.79
CA ASP A 485 -45.82 1.83 2.46
C ASP A 485 -44.34 1.96 2.04
N HIS A 486 -44.07 1.76 0.75
CA HIS A 486 -42.75 1.84 0.12
C HIS A 486 -42.80 2.73 -1.14
N ALA A 487 -41.73 3.47 -1.43
CA ALA A 487 -41.71 4.46 -2.51
C ALA A 487 -41.44 3.83 -3.89
N ALA A 488 -41.83 4.53 -4.96
CA ALA A 488 -41.31 4.23 -6.29
C ALA A 488 -39.79 4.53 -6.32
N GLY A 489 -39.00 3.68 -6.97
CA GLY A 489 -37.53 3.78 -6.95
C GLY A 489 -36.86 3.16 -5.72
N SER A 490 -37.61 2.77 -4.67
CA SER A 490 -37.05 2.03 -3.51
C SER A 490 -36.30 0.78 -3.97
N TRP A 491 -35.11 0.56 -3.41
CA TRP A 491 -34.29 -0.60 -3.74
C TRP A 491 -34.86 -1.90 -3.16
N VAL A 492 -34.70 -2.97 -3.94
CA VAL A 492 -35.08 -4.34 -3.61
C VAL A 492 -33.88 -5.24 -3.82
N GLU A 493 -33.36 -5.82 -2.74
CA GLU A 493 -32.20 -6.72 -2.76
C GLU A 493 -32.64 -8.18 -2.61
N ASN A 494 -32.10 -9.08 -3.43
CA ASN A 494 -32.31 -10.53 -3.38
C ASN A 494 -31.15 -11.24 -2.64
N SER A 495 -31.41 -12.41 -2.05
CA SER A 495 -30.44 -13.35 -1.50
C SER A 495 -29.59 -14.11 -2.54
N ARG A 496 -29.11 -13.43 -3.60
CA ARG A 496 -28.24 -13.98 -4.66
C ARG A 496 -27.09 -13.04 -4.99
N ALA A 497 -26.02 -13.55 -5.60
CA ALA A 497 -24.85 -12.74 -5.96
C ALA A 497 -25.19 -11.72 -7.07
N GLY A 498 -24.80 -10.46 -6.90
CA GLY A 498 -25.01 -9.43 -7.92
C GLY A 498 -24.19 -9.68 -9.19
N THR A 499 -24.79 -9.39 -10.34
CA THR A 499 -24.20 -9.62 -11.68
C THR A 499 -24.38 -8.43 -12.62
N SER A 500 -24.84 -7.28 -12.13
CA SER A 500 -24.77 -6.03 -12.91
C SER A 500 -23.30 -5.61 -13.07
N LYS A 501 -23.00 -4.71 -14.02
CA LYS A 501 -21.64 -4.19 -14.13
C LYS A 501 -21.23 -3.43 -12.87
N LEU A 502 -22.17 -2.80 -12.18
CA LEU A 502 -21.89 -2.11 -10.93
C LEU A 502 -21.61 -3.10 -9.80
N ASP A 503 -22.40 -4.19 -9.69
CA ASP A 503 -22.22 -5.22 -8.66
C ASP A 503 -20.87 -5.94 -8.75
N THR A 504 -20.31 -6.04 -9.96
CA THR A 504 -19.06 -6.77 -10.24
C THR A 504 -17.92 -5.89 -10.75
N GLN A 505 -18.06 -4.56 -10.71
CA GLN A 505 -17.07 -3.60 -11.22
C GLN A 505 -16.62 -3.92 -12.67
N GLY A 506 -17.59 -4.14 -13.55
CA GLY A 506 -17.38 -4.53 -14.95
C GLY A 506 -16.75 -5.91 -15.17
N SER A 507 -16.56 -6.71 -14.11
CA SER A 507 -15.77 -7.95 -14.15
C SER A 507 -16.62 -9.22 -14.12
N ASP A 508 -16.18 -10.26 -14.82
CA ASP A 508 -16.66 -11.62 -14.63
C ASP A 508 -16.01 -12.23 -13.38
N MET A 509 -16.75 -12.20 -12.28
CA MET A 509 -16.33 -12.66 -10.95
C MET A 509 -16.63 -14.15 -10.69
N ARG A 510 -16.73 -14.95 -11.76
CA ARG A 510 -16.97 -16.39 -11.68
C ARG A 510 -15.69 -17.22 -11.61
N PHE A 511 -15.83 -18.44 -11.11
CA PHE A 511 -14.86 -19.53 -11.15
C PHE A 511 -15.62 -20.82 -11.46
N PHE A 512 -15.09 -21.62 -12.37
CA PHE A 512 -15.69 -22.89 -12.79
C PHE A 512 -14.80 -24.06 -12.35
N TYR A 513 -15.39 -25.05 -11.68
CA TYR A 513 -14.68 -26.23 -11.21
C TYR A 513 -15.37 -27.49 -11.75
N THR A 514 -14.62 -28.39 -12.38
CA THR A 514 -15.09 -29.73 -12.74
C THR A 514 -14.49 -30.71 -11.74
N GLU A 515 -15.37 -31.39 -11.00
CA GLU A 515 -15.01 -32.25 -9.89
C GLU A 515 -14.32 -33.55 -10.33
N LYS A 516 -13.50 -34.12 -9.44
CA LYS A 516 -13.11 -35.54 -9.44
C LYS A 516 -13.91 -36.29 -8.36
N ASN A 517 -13.73 -37.61 -8.27
CA ASN A 517 -14.41 -38.44 -7.27
C ASN A 517 -13.79 -38.27 -5.87
N GLY A 518 -14.64 -38.15 -4.84
CA GLY A 518 -14.21 -38.10 -3.45
C GLY A 518 -13.82 -36.71 -2.94
N ALA A 519 -13.34 -36.67 -1.69
CA ALA A 519 -13.07 -35.41 -1.01
C ALA A 519 -11.96 -34.58 -1.70
N GLN A 520 -12.20 -33.29 -1.85
CA GLN A 520 -11.39 -32.36 -2.64
C GLN A 520 -11.61 -30.91 -2.17
N THR A 521 -10.78 -29.97 -2.66
CA THR A 521 -10.96 -28.54 -2.42
C THR A 521 -11.03 -27.80 -3.74
N ALA A 522 -12.15 -27.14 -4.00
CA ALA A 522 -12.31 -26.22 -5.12
C ALA A 522 -11.73 -24.86 -4.71
N ARG A 523 -10.62 -24.46 -5.33
CA ARG A 523 -9.92 -23.19 -5.06
C ARG A 523 -9.26 -22.68 -6.35
N PRO A 524 -9.55 -21.45 -6.82
CA PRO A 524 -8.80 -20.81 -7.91
C PRO A 524 -7.37 -20.44 -7.47
N PHE A 525 -6.50 -20.13 -8.43
CA PHE A 525 -5.19 -19.58 -8.13
C PHE A 525 -5.28 -18.10 -7.74
N THR A 526 -5.96 -17.32 -8.58
CA THR A 526 -6.04 -15.86 -8.52
C THR A 526 -6.98 -15.40 -7.39
N TYR A 527 -6.61 -14.31 -6.72
CA TYR A 527 -7.45 -13.60 -5.74
C TYR A 527 -8.21 -12.46 -6.42
N TRP A 528 -9.29 -11.97 -5.81
CA TRP A 528 -9.87 -10.67 -6.18
C TRP A 528 -10.68 -10.10 -5.01
N GLY A 529 -11.18 -8.86 -5.12
CA GLY A 529 -12.03 -8.24 -4.11
C GLY A 529 -13.47 -8.75 -4.20
N TRP A 530 -14.04 -9.28 -3.10
CA TRP A 530 -15.45 -9.68 -3.06
C TRP A 530 -15.96 -9.84 -1.62
N ARG A 531 -17.29 -9.90 -1.44
CA ARG A 531 -17.97 -10.13 -0.15
C ARG A 531 -18.87 -11.36 -0.16
N TYR A 532 -19.61 -11.56 -1.24
CA TYR A 532 -20.59 -12.63 -1.37
C TYR A 532 -20.05 -13.76 -2.23
N LEU A 533 -20.37 -15.01 -1.88
CA LEU A 533 -20.10 -16.19 -2.69
C LEU A 533 -21.38 -17.00 -2.86
N GLN A 534 -21.74 -17.27 -4.11
CA GLN A 534 -22.82 -18.18 -4.50
C GLN A 534 -22.22 -19.45 -5.12
N ILE A 535 -22.72 -20.61 -4.71
CA ILE A 535 -22.36 -21.92 -5.24
C ILE A 535 -23.65 -22.52 -5.81
N SER A 536 -23.72 -22.67 -7.13
CA SER A 536 -24.93 -23.18 -7.80
C SER A 536 -24.98 -24.71 -7.70
N ASP A 537 -26.00 -25.23 -6.99
CA ASP A 537 -26.24 -26.66 -6.72
C ASP A 537 -24.97 -27.52 -6.56
N PRO A 538 -24.26 -27.44 -5.42
CA PRO A 538 -23.11 -28.30 -5.14
C PRO A 538 -23.47 -29.80 -5.10
N GLY A 539 -24.76 -30.14 -4.98
CA GLY A 539 -25.25 -31.51 -4.89
C GLY A 539 -24.71 -32.29 -3.68
N GLU A 540 -24.32 -31.59 -2.62
CA GLU A 540 -24.08 -32.06 -1.25
C GLU A 540 -24.31 -30.91 -0.25
N ASP A 541 -24.64 -31.23 1.01
CA ASP A 541 -24.95 -30.23 2.04
C ASP A 541 -23.66 -29.57 2.59
N LEU A 542 -23.33 -28.37 2.10
CA LEU A 542 -22.19 -27.59 2.57
C LEU A 542 -22.48 -26.81 3.85
N THR A 543 -21.51 -26.77 4.77
CA THR A 543 -21.55 -25.99 6.01
C THR A 543 -20.65 -24.74 5.94
N ALA A 544 -20.71 -23.88 6.96
CA ALA A 544 -19.82 -22.72 7.06
C ALA A 544 -18.34 -23.09 7.27
N ASP A 545 -18.05 -24.27 7.83
CA ASP A 545 -16.67 -24.77 8.00
C ASP A 545 -16.07 -25.26 6.68
N ASP A 546 -16.92 -25.66 5.73
CA ASP A 546 -16.52 -26.12 4.40
C ASP A 546 -16.25 -24.97 3.43
N ILE A 547 -16.79 -23.79 3.71
CA ILE A 547 -16.71 -22.60 2.86
C ILE A 547 -15.80 -21.58 3.52
N SER A 548 -14.77 -21.15 2.78
CA SER A 548 -13.77 -20.21 3.29
C SER A 548 -13.31 -19.23 2.23
N ALA A 549 -12.72 -18.12 2.67
CA ALA A 549 -11.99 -17.17 1.84
C ALA A 549 -10.57 -17.04 2.40
N VAL A 550 -9.57 -17.19 1.54
CA VAL A 550 -8.17 -16.94 1.90
C VAL A 550 -7.86 -15.50 1.53
N VAL A 551 -8.00 -14.61 2.52
CA VAL A 551 -7.66 -13.18 2.43
C VAL A 551 -6.15 -13.04 2.32
N GLN A 552 -5.68 -12.11 1.50
CA GLN A 552 -4.26 -11.78 1.37
C GLN A 552 -4.00 -10.28 1.24
N HIS A 553 -2.83 -9.87 1.72
CA HIS A 553 -2.25 -8.52 1.59
C HIS A 553 -0.78 -8.54 2.02
N THR A 554 -0.04 -7.46 1.76
CA THR A 554 1.34 -7.29 2.25
C THR A 554 1.46 -7.46 3.77
N ASP A 555 2.61 -7.89 4.23
CA ASP A 555 2.95 -7.97 5.64
C ASP A 555 3.05 -6.57 6.29
N ALA A 556 2.27 -6.37 7.35
CA ALA A 556 2.30 -5.15 8.14
C ALA A 556 2.03 -5.50 9.61
N ALA A 557 3.05 -5.37 10.46
CA ALA A 557 3.06 -5.95 11.80
C ALA A 557 2.59 -4.99 12.92
N HIS A 558 2.34 -3.71 12.60
CA HIS A 558 2.19 -2.66 13.61
C HIS A 558 0.96 -1.77 13.36
N PRO A 559 -0.27 -2.34 13.49
CA PRO A 559 -1.51 -1.59 13.34
C PRO A 559 -1.58 -0.43 14.35
N ALA A 560 -1.84 0.76 13.82
CA ALA A 560 -2.24 1.91 14.61
C ALA A 560 -3.60 1.66 15.28
N THR A 561 -3.81 2.29 16.42
CA THR A 561 -5.09 2.26 17.13
C THR A 561 -5.65 3.67 17.24
N PHE A 562 -6.98 3.77 17.21
CA PHE A 562 -7.71 5.00 17.44
C PHE A 562 -9.07 4.65 18.06
N SER A 563 -9.48 5.42 19.07
CA SER A 563 -10.85 5.44 19.56
C SER A 563 -11.18 6.83 20.12
N SER A 564 -12.44 7.24 20.02
CA SER A 564 -12.86 8.59 20.33
C SER A 564 -14.24 8.67 20.97
N SER A 565 -14.66 9.89 21.32
CA SER A 565 -16.04 10.14 21.76
C SER A 565 -17.08 10.07 20.63
N ASP A 566 -16.68 9.85 19.38
CA ASP A 566 -17.58 9.69 18.23
C ASP A 566 -17.38 8.30 17.59
N PRO A 567 -18.34 7.36 17.74
CA PRO A 567 -18.17 6.00 17.23
C PRO A 567 -18.20 5.92 15.70
N THR A 568 -18.73 6.94 15.00
CA THR A 568 -18.67 6.99 13.53
C THR A 568 -17.24 7.28 13.08
N LEU A 569 -16.51 8.16 13.77
CA LEU A 569 -15.10 8.43 13.45
C LEU A 569 -14.21 7.20 13.68
N ASP A 570 -14.47 6.43 14.74
CA ASP A 570 -13.77 5.17 15.02
C ASP A 570 -14.02 4.12 13.91
N ALA A 571 -15.25 4.09 13.38
CA ALA A 571 -15.60 3.24 12.23
C ALA A 571 -14.96 3.75 10.91
N VAL A 572 -14.85 5.06 10.71
CA VAL A 572 -14.19 5.67 9.54
C VAL A 572 -12.68 5.38 9.54
N PHE A 573 -12.02 5.52 10.70
CA PHE A 573 -10.62 5.11 10.86
C PHE A 573 -10.43 3.62 10.50
N SER A 574 -11.31 2.75 10.99
CA SER A 574 -11.30 1.31 10.71
C SER A 574 -11.53 1.00 9.22
N LEU A 575 -12.37 1.80 8.54
CA LEU A 575 -12.63 1.70 7.10
C LEU A 575 -11.37 2.07 6.30
N MET A 576 -10.78 3.24 6.58
CA MET A 576 -9.55 3.74 5.93
C MET A 576 -8.38 2.77 6.09
N GLN A 577 -8.09 2.32 7.32
CA GLN A 577 -7.03 1.36 7.61
C GLN A 577 -7.22 0.04 6.85
N ARG A 578 -8.46 -0.48 6.81
CA ARG A 578 -8.77 -1.71 6.08
C ARG A 578 -8.59 -1.55 4.58
N SER A 579 -9.06 -0.45 3.99
CA SER A 579 -9.03 -0.25 2.55
C SER A 579 -7.61 -0.19 2.00
N ALA A 580 -6.76 0.66 2.58
CA ALA A 580 -5.37 0.75 2.18
C ALA A 580 -4.64 -0.60 2.32
N LEU A 581 -4.87 -1.33 3.41
CA LEU A 581 -4.22 -2.63 3.61
C LEU A 581 -4.72 -3.72 2.64
N GLN A 582 -6.01 -3.72 2.26
CA GLN A 582 -6.55 -4.72 1.34
C GLN A 582 -6.18 -4.46 -0.13
N SER A 583 -5.91 -3.21 -0.50
CA SER A 583 -5.31 -2.84 -1.79
C SER A 583 -3.81 -3.16 -1.89
N ALA A 584 -3.08 -3.12 -0.78
CA ALA A 584 -1.65 -3.47 -0.72
C ALA A 584 -1.40 -5.00 -0.87
N GLN A 585 -0.84 -5.42 -2.01
CA GLN A 585 -0.44 -6.81 -2.31
C GLN A 585 1.09 -6.88 -2.49
N ASN A 586 1.62 -7.53 -3.55
CA ASN A 586 3.05 -7.40 -3.92
C ASN A 586 3.38 -6.04 -4.54
N VAL A 587 2.34 -5.27 -4.87
CA VAL A 587 2.30 -3.90 -5.39
C VAL A 587 1.12 -3.20 -4.70
N PHE A 588 1.07 -1.87 -4.67
CA PHE A 588 -0.19 -1.18 -4.37
C PHE A 588 -1.16 -1.37 -5.55
N LEU A 589 -2.47 -1.46 -5.27
CA LEU A 589 -3.48 -1.74 -6.29
C LEU A 589 -4.63 -0.76 -6.14
N ASP A 590 -4.91 -0.01 -7.21
CA ASP A 590 -6.08 0.85 -7.33
C ASP A 590 -7.35 0.15 -6.81
N THR A 591 -7.66 -1.04 -7.32
CA THR A 591 -8.66 -1.96 -6.79
C THR A 591 -8.19 -3.41 -6.86
N PRO A 592 -8.46 -4.25 -5.84
CA PRO A 592 -8.19 -5.68 -5.89
C PRO A 592 -9.12 -6.47 -6.84
N THR A 593 -9.95 -5.81 -7.67
CA THR A 593 -10.81 -6.48 -8.67
C THR A 593 -10.50 -6.12 -10.12
N ARG A 594 -10.91 -4.94 -10.60
CA ARG A 594 -11.11 -4.78 -12.06
C ARG A 594 -9.88 -4.37 -12.85
N GLU A 595 -8.98 -3.56 -12.31
CA GLU A 595 -7.79 -3.09 -13.04
C GLU A 595 -6.52 -3.72 -12.47
N LYS A 596 -6.36 -3.64 -11.14
CA LYS A 596 -5.17 -4.09 -10.42
C LYS A 596 -3.90 -3.44 -10.97
N GLY A 597 -4.02 -2.16 -11.31
CA GLY A 597 -2.89 -1.32 -11.67
C GLY A 597 -2.23 -0.78 -10.41
N GLN A 598 -0.90 -0.86 -10.36
CA GLN A 598 -0.15 -0.01 -9.45
C GLN A 598 -0.06 1.37 -10.08
N PHE A 599 -1.09 2.18 -9.83
CA PHE A 599 -1.16 3.58 -10.26
C PHE A 599 -0.33 4.46 -9.32
N LEU A 600 0.30 5.51 -9.84
CA LEU A 600 1.25 6.33 -9.09
C LEU A 600 0.57 7.11 -7.95
N GLY A 601 -0.51 7.85 -8.21
CA GLY A 601 -1.24 8.58 -7.15
C GLY A 601 -1.80 7.65 -6.08
N ASP A 602 -2.48 6.57 -6.51
CA ASP A 602 -2.97 5.50 -5.64
C ASP A 602 -1.85 4.94 -4.74
N SER A 603 -0.67 4.66 -5.31
CA SER A 603 0.50 4.17 -4.55
C SER A 603 1.01 5.17 -3.53
N VAL A 604 0.98 6.48 -3.84
CA VAL A 604 1.39 7.54 -2.89
C VAL A 604 0.44 7.58 -1.69
N ASP A 605 -0.87 7.63 -1.95
CA ASP A 605 -1.88 7.78 -0.90
C ASP A 605 -2.09 6.48 -0.10
N GLU A 606 -2.06 5.30 -0.74
CA GLU A 606 -2.04 4.01 -0.04
C GLU A 606 -0.76 3.85 0.80
N SER A 607 0.40 4.24 0.28
CA SER A 607 1.65 4.23 1.04
C SER A 607 1.58 5.15 2.26
N PHE A 608 1.02 6.36 2.12
CA PHE A 608 0.81 7.26 3.26
C PHE A 608 -0.11 6.64 4.30
N ALA A 609 -1.17 5.96 3.86
CA ALA A 609 -2.10 5.26 4.74
C ALA A 609 -1.45 4.06 5.45
N THR A 610 -0.82 3.13 4.73
CA THR A 610 -0.22 1.91 5.30
C THR A 610 1.01 2.22 6.16
N MET A 611 1.83 3.21 5.80
CA MET A 611 2.94 3.67 6.62
C MET A 611 2.46 4.17 7.99
N ALA A 612 1.38 4.96 8.03
CA ALA A 612 0.84 5.55 9.24
C ALA A 612 -0.03 4.57 10.05
N ALA A 613 -0.84 3.77 9.36
CA ALA A 613 -1.89 2.95 9.97
C ALA A 613 -1.48 1.50 10.25
N SER A 614 -0.40 0.99 9.65
CA SER A 614 0.00 -0.42 9.77
C SER A 614 1.51 -0.64 9.97
N GLY A 615 2.32 0.43 9.89
CA GLY A 615 3.77 0.34 9.99
C GLY A 615 4.46 -0.26 8.77
N GLU A 616 3.77 -0.33 7.62
CA GLU A 616 4.31 -0.81 6.34
C GLU A 616 5.50 0.08 5.90
N ARG A 617 6.59 -0.51 5.36
CA ARG A 617 7.74 0.18 4.75
C ARG A 617 8.30 -0.51 3.51
N SER A 618 8.23 -1.84 3.47
CA SER A 618 8.87 -2.69 2.46
C SER A 618 8.25 -2.53 1.08
N LEU A 619 6.91 -2.60 0.99
CA LEU A 619 6.16 -2.38 -0.23
C LEU A 619 6.28 -0.92 -0.68
N THR A 620 6.17 0.05 0.24
CA THR A 620 6.45 1.47 -0.06
C THR A 620 7.81 1.67 -0.72
N ARG A 621 8.87 1.09 -0.13
CA ARG A 621 10.23 1.17 -0.68
C ARG A 621 10.34 0.54 -2.07
N GLN A 622 9.68 -0.60 -2.27
CA GLN A 622 9.66 -1.30 -3.55
C GLN A 622 8.93 -0.50 -4.63
N ALA A 623 7.76 0.06 -4.31
CA ALA A 623 6.94 0.84 -5.23
C ALA A 623 7.66 2.14 -5.68
N ILE A 624 8.36 2.83 -4.76
CA ILE A 624 9.21 3.98 -5.12
C ILE A 624 10.27 3.59 -6.16
N VAL A 625 10.95 2.45 -5.96
CA VAL A 625 11.97 1.95 -6.92
C VAL A 625 11.34 1.57 -8.27
N ALA A 626 10.19 0.90 -8.27
CA ALA A 626 9.43 0.59 -9.49
C ALA A 626 9.10 1.86 -10.30
N PHE A 627 8.62 2.94 -9.66
CA PHE A 627 8.37 4.20 -10.37
C PHE A 627 9.65 4.92 -10.83
N MET A 628 10.76 4.82 -10.09
CA MET A 628 12.08 5.31 -10.58
C MET A 628 12.52 4.58 -11.86
N ASN A 629 12.29 3.26 -11.94
CA ASN A 629 12.52 2.50 -13.17
C ASN A 629 11.61 2.97 -14.31
N SER A 630 10.34 3.31 -14.00
CA SER A 630 9.39 3.82 -15.00
C SER A 630 9.88 5.08 -15.72
N GLN A 631 10.48 6.03 -15.00
CA GLN A 631 11.11 7.21 -15.62
C GLN A 631 12.29 6.79 -16.50
N THR A 632 13.19 5.97 -15.96
CA THR A 632 14.39 5.49 -16.67
C THR A 632 14.06 4.73 -17.95
N ARG A 633 12.93 4.01 -17.96
CA ARG A 633 12.44 3.21 -19.10
C ARG A 633 11.78 4.05 -20.18
N TYR A 634 11.05 5.10 -19.80
CA TYR A 634 10.10 5.76 -20.71
C TYR A 634 10.26 7.28 -20.86
N TRP A 635 10.92 8.00 -19.96
CA TRP A 635 10.76 9.45 -19.83
C TRP A 635 12.08 10.23 -19.69
N ASP A 636 12.65 10.61 -20.85
CA ASP A 636 13.82 11.52 -20.91
C ASP A 636 13.50 12.96 -20.48
N ASN A 637 12.21 13.33 -20.41
CA ASN A 637 11.73 14.67 -20.04
C ASN A 637 11.46 14.85 -18.54
N GLY A 638 11.63 13.79 -17.73
CA GLY A 638 11.42 13.82 -16.27
C GLY A 638 10.00 13.47 -15.78
N ALA A 639 9.07 13.10 -16.66
CA ALA A 639 7.80 12.51 -16.25
C ALA A 639 7.96 11.09 -15.68
N LEU A 640 6.86 10.52 -15.18
CA LEU A 640 6.76 9.14 -14.68
C LEU A 640 5.60 8.43 -15.39
N ASN A 641 5.57 7.09 -15.39
CA ASN A 641 4.33 6.42 -15.79
C ASN A 641 3.30 6.52 -14.66
N SER A 642 2.07 6.85 -15.04
CA SER A 642 0.85 6.83 -14.21
C SER A 642 0.50 5.45 -13.66
N VAL A 643 0.94 4.37 -14.32
CA VAL A 643 0.81 2.98 -13.88
C VAL A 643 2.11 2.24 -14.19
N TYR A 644 2.68 1.55 -13.22
CA TYR A 644 3.91 0.77 -13.44
C TYR A 644 3.99 -0.45 -12.52
N PRO A 645 4.30 -1.65 -13.03
CA PRO A 645 4.56 -2.01 -14.44
C PRO A 645 3.29 -2.01 -15.31
N ASN A 646 3.42 -1.89 -16.64
CA ASN A 646 2.26 -1.78 -17.53
C ASN A 646 2.44 -2.34 -18.96
N GLY A 647 1.34 -2.82 -19.56
CA GLY A 647 1.30 -3.36 -20.91
C GLY A 647 0.92 -2.34 -21.99
N ASP A 648 0.62 -1.09 -21.62
CA ASP A 648 0.20 0.00 -22.51
C ASP A 648 1.28 1.08 -22.76
N ALA A 649 2.54 0.79 -22.43
CA ALA A 649 3.73 1.60 -22.71
C ALA A 649 3.79 2.96 -21.97
N LYS A 650 3.92 4.10 -22.68
CA LYS A 650 4.12 5.42 -22.06
C LYS A 650 2.79 6.09 -21.74
N ARG A 651 2.50 6.37 -20.46
CA ARG A 651 1.27 7.05 -20.04
C ARG A 651 1.49 7.87 -18.78
N ASP A 652 1.48 9.20 -18.86
CA ASP A 652 1.57 10.11 -17.69
C ASP A 652 0.18 10.63 -17.29
N ILE A 653 0.00 10.83 -15.99
CA ILE A 653 -1.07 11.62 -15.36
C ILE A 653 -0.30 12.71 -14.60
N PRO A 654 -0.27 13.96 -15.08
CA PRO A 654 0.70 14.94 -14.60
C PRO A 654 0.68 15.17 -13.09
N ASP A 655 -0.51 15.25 -12.49
CA ASP A 655 -0.71 15.43 -11.04
C ASP A 655 0.01 14.32 -10.24
N TYR A 656 -0.04 13.07 -10.74
CA TYR A 656 0.63 11.92 -10.11
C TYR A 656 2.16 12.03 -10.22
N THR A 657 2.67 12.50 -11.36
CA THR A 657 4.10 12.81 -11.53
C THR A 657 4.54 13.88 -10.51
N GLU A 658 3.73 14.92 -10.26
CA GLU A 658 4.03 15.97 -9.27
C GLU A 658 4.03 15.47 -7.82
N MET A 659 3.26 14.42 -7.49
CA MET A 659 3.21 13.83 -6.14
C MET A 659 4.48 13.04 -5.76
N PHE A 660 5.25 12.53 -6.73
CA PHE A 660 6.38 11.62 -6.47
C PHE A 660 7.46 12.19 -5.53
N PRO A 661 7.92 13.45 -5.64
CA PRO A 661 8.93 13.99 -4.72
C PRO A 661 8.45 14.12 -3.27
N GLU A 662 7.15 14.41 -3.04
CA GLU A 662 6.57 14.45 -1.69
C GLU A 662 6.59 13.04 -1.06
N TRP A 663 6.24 12.02 -1.86
CA TRP A 663 6.21 10.62 -1.43
C TRP A 663 7.56 10.13 -0.91
N VAL A 664 8.62 10.31 -1.70
CA VAL A 664 9.99 9.94 -1.32
C VAL A 664 10.42 10.67 -0.05
N LEU A 665 10.13 11.97 0.05
CA LEU A 665 10.50 12.78 1.22
C LEU A 665 9.72 12.34 2.48
N ARG A 666 8.43 11.98 2.37
CA ARG A 666 7.65 11.48 3.51
C ARG A 666 8.13 10.10 3.93
N TYR A 667 8.45 9.20 3.00
CA TYR A 667 9.09 7.91 3.32
C TYR A 667 10.42 8.12 4.08
N TYR A 668 11.29 9.02 3.61
CA TYR A 668 12.54 9.36 4.29
C TYR A 668 12.33 9.96 5.69
N ARG A 669 11.36 10.88 5.86
CA ARG A 669 11.02 11.44 7.18
C ARG A 669 10.53 10.35 8.14
N THR A 670 9.75 9.40 7.64
CA THR A 670 9.28 8.26 8.44
C THR A 670 10.43 7.33 8.82
N THR A 671 11.24 6.87 7.85
CA THR A 671 12.25 5.81 8.04
C THR A 671 13.63 6.28 8.51
N GLY A 672 14.11 7.39 7.97
CA GLY A 672 15.51 7.75 7.97
C GLY A 672 16.36 7.07 6.87
N ASP A 673 15.74 6.36 5.91
CA ASP A 673 16.43 5.69 4.79
C ASP A 673 17.09 6.71 3.85
N THR A 674 18.28 7.15 4.25
CA THR A 674 19.14 8.09 3.53
C THR A 674 19.75 7.44 2.28
N GLU A 675 19.65 6.11 2.13
CA GLU A 675 20.09 5.42 0.91
C GLU A 675 19.08 5.62 -0.21
N LEU A 676 17.81 5.28 0.03
CA LEU A 676 16.77 5.48 -0.97
C LEU A 676 16.67 6.96 -1.36
N LEU A 677 16.72 7.88 -0.39
CA LEU A 677 16.70 9.32 -0.68
C LEU A 677 17.82 9.75 -1.64
N ARG A 678 19.02 9.19 -1.50
CA ARG A 678 20.17 9.50 -2.38
C ARG A 678 20.02 8.88 -3.77
N GLN A 679 19.45 7.68 -3.86
CA GLN A 679 19.15 7.01 -5.12
C GLN A 679 18.02 7.72 -5.88
N ALA A 680 17.02 8.24 -5.15
CA ALA A 680 15.85 8.92 -5.71
C ALA A 680 16.11 10.40 -6.07
N LEU A 681 17.02 11.11 -5.39
CA LEU A 681 17.24 12.56 -5.63
C LEU A 681 17.44 12.92 -7.13
N PRO A 682 18.19 12.18 -7.97
CA PRO A 682 18.27 12.45 -9.40
C PRO A 682 16.92 12.37 -10.12
N VAL A 683 16.10 11.35 -9.81
CA VAL A 683 14.75 11.18 -10.37
C VAL A 683 13.81 12.29 -9.92
N MET A 684 13.86 12.65 -8.63
CA MET A 684 13.10 13.78 -8.08
C MET A 684 13.48 15.11 -8.74
N LYS A 685 14.77 15.33 -9.04
CA LYS A 685 15.24 16.52 -9.78
C LYS A 685 14.71 16.56 -11.20
N ASN A 686 14.69 15.42 -11.90
CA ASN A 686 14.09 15.34 -13.24
C ASN A 686 12.60 15.71 -13.22
N VAL A 687 11.83 15.25 -12.22
CA VAL A 687 10.42 15.65 -12.02
C VAL A 687 10.30 17.16 -11.76
N ALA A 688 11.16 17.72 -10.90
CA ALA A 688 11.15 19.16 -10.63
C ALA A 688 11.59 20.03 -11.83
N ASP A 689 12.46 19.50 -12.69
CA ASP A 689 12.86 20.14 -13.95
C ASP A 689 11.76 20.00 -15.03
N TYR A 690 11.02 18.89 -15.07
CA TYR A 690 9.82 18.69 -15.90
C TYR A 690 8.76 19.76 -15.59
N ILE A 691 8.43 19.93 -14.31
CA ILE A 691 7.49 20.96 -13.83
C ILE A 691 8.00 22.36 -14.17
N TRP A 692 9.28 22.65 -13.89
CA TRP A 692 9.86 23.96 -14.16
C TRP A 692 9.92 24.30 -15.67
N ALA A 693 10.07 23.31 -16.54
CA ALA A 693 10.05 23.49 -17.99
C ALA A 693 8.65 23.88 -18.53
N ALA A 694 7.58 23.61 -17.78
CA ALA A 694 6.21 24.01 -18.08
C ALA A 694 5.83 25.40 -17.50
N VAL A 695 6.75 26.07 -16.79
CA VAL A 695 6.54 27.44 -16.30
C VAL A 695 6.68 28.44 -17.44
N ASP A 696 5.62 29.23 -17.68
CA ASP A 696 5.56 30.15 -18.81
C ASP A 696 5.92 31.61 -18.45
N SER A 697 5.65 32.56 -19.36
CA SER A 697 5.97 33.99 -19.17
C SER A 697 5.20 34.69 -18.04
N ARG A 698 4.15 34.04 -17.48
CA ARG A 698 3.41 34.48 -16.29
C ARG A 698 4.04 33.99 -14.99
N GLY A 699 5.07 33.14 -15.05
CA GLY A 699 5.69 32.51 -13.88
C GLY A 699 4.85 31.40 -13.24
N LEU A 700 3.84 30.90 -13.96
CA LEU A 700 2.96 29.80 -13.57
C LEU A 700 3.22 28.58 -14.44
N VAL A 701 3.01 27.38 -13.88
CA VAL A 701 2.91 26.14 -14.64
C VAL A 701 1.64 26.21 -15.49
N ALA A 702 1.81 26.16 -16.81
CA ALA A 702 0.71 26.10 -17.76
C ALA A 702 0.33 24.63 -18.03
N ASP A 703 0.69 24.08 -19.19
CA ASP A 703 0.39 22.70 -19.56
C ASP A 703 1.61 21.78 -19.37
N LEU A 704 1.44 20.72 -18.55
CA LEU A 704 2.45 19.68 -18.35
C LEU A 704 2.39 18.67 -19.51
N PRO A 705 3.48 18.46 -20.29
CA PRO A 705 3.38 17.89 -21.63
C PRO A 705 3.23 16.35 -21.70
N GLY A 706 3.24 15.63 -20.57
CA GLY A 706 3.02 14.18 -20.54
C GLY A 706 1.55 13.76 -20.58
N GLY A 707 0.63 14.62 -20.15
CA GLY A 707 -0.81 14.34 -20.10
C GLY A 707 -1.44 14.21 -21.50
N SER A 708 -2.40 13.29 -21.65
CA SER A 708 -3.17 13.13 -22.89
C SER A 708 -4.62 12.69 -22.64
N GLY A 709 -5.50 12.94 -23.60
CA GLY A 709 -6.92 12.58 -23.49
C GLY A 709 -7.59 13.21 -22.26
N ALA A 710 -8.21 12.38 -21.41
CA ALA A 710 -8.84 12.82 -20.16
C ALA A 710 -7.86 13.43 -19.13
N TYR A 711 -6.55 13.20 -19.31
CA TYR A 711 -5.48 13.62 -18.40
C TYR A 711 -4.69 14.84 -18.92
N GLN A 712 -5.03 15.37 -20.10
CA GLN A 712 -4.26 16.44 -20.77
C GLN A 712 -4.08 17.71 -19.91
N TYR A 713 -5.06 18.05 -19.09
CA TYR A 713 -5.06 19.26 -18.26
C TYR A 713 -4.85 18.95 -16.78
N GLY A 714 -4.25 17.79 -16.48
CA GLY A 714 -4.29 17.18 -15.16
C GLY A 714 -5.69 16.69 -14.80
N ILE A 715 -5.76 15.81 -13.80
CA ILE A 715 -7.03 15.26 -13.32
C ILE A 715 -7.70 16.15 -12.28
N ILE A 716 -6.94 16.90 -11.47
CA ILE A 716 -7.41 17.73 -10.33
C ILE A 716 -8.07 16.90 -9.22
N ASP A 717 -9.16 16.24 -9.56
CA ASP A 717 -9.82 15.19 -8.79
C ASP A 717 -10.42 14.17 -9.76
N TRP A 718 -10.48 12.91 -9.34
CA TRP A 718 -10.97 11.80 -10.15
C TRP A 718 -12.08 11.03 -9.42
N PRO A 719 -13.13 10.57 -10.14
CA PRO A 719 -13.53 10.92 -11.51
C PRO A 719 -14.11 12.34 -11.61
N ALA A 720 -14.58 12.74 -12.79
CA ALA A 720 -15.11 14.09 -13.03
C ALA A 720 -16.20 14.61 -12.05
N PRO A 721 -17.12 13.78 -11.52
CA PRO A 721 -18.06 14.18 -10.46
C PRO A 721 -17.37 14.77 -9.22
N MET A 722 -16.22 14.21 -8.83
CA MET A 722 -15.44 14.61 -7.65
C MET A 722 -14.72 15.96 -7.79
N ARG A 723 -14.87 16.63 -8.94
CA ARG A 723 -14.35 17.98 -9.18
C ARG A 723 -15.29 19.08 -8.68
N TYR A 724 -16.55 18.76 -8.37
CA TYR A 724 -17.56 19.72 -7.88
C TYR A 724 -17.65 21.04 -8.68
N GLY A 725 -17.51 20.94 -10.01
CA GLY A 725 -17.53 22.08 -10.92
C GLY A 725 -16.18 22.77 -11.18
N TYR A 726 -15.06 22.25 -10.65
CA TYR A 726 -13.72 22.79 -10.95
C TYR A 726 -13.48 22.86 -12.47
N VAL A 727 -13.10 24.05 -12.95
CA VAL A 727 -12.97 24.33 -14.38
C VAL A 727 -11.60 23.88 -14.89
N THR A 728 -11.58 22.76 -15.62
CA THR A 728 -10.37 22.28 -16.32
C THR A 728 -10.29 22.78 -17.77
N THR A 729 -11.41 22.82 -18.48
CA THR A 729 -11.46 23.20 -19.90
C THR A 729 -11.17 24.69 -20.10
N GLY A 730 -10.16 25.01 -20.90
CA GLY A 730 -9.75 26.40 -21.18
C GLY A 730 -9.00 27.09 -20.03
N ASN A 731 -8.71 26.34 -18.95
CA ASN A 731 -7.91 26.76 -17.82
C ASN A 731 -6.48 26.25 -18.01
N VAL A 732 -5.55 27.16 -18.33
CA VAL A 732 -4.15 26.80 -18.62
C VAL A 732 -3.30 26.81 -17.35
N ASP A 733 -3.49 27.77 -16.44
CA ASP A 733 -2.67 27.89 -15.23
C ASP A 733 -3.45 27.43 -14.00
N ARG A 734 -3.69 26.12 -13.92
CA ARG A 734 -4.56 25.48 -12.92
C ARG A 734 -3.96 25.59 -11.51
N THR A 735 -4.72 26.12 -10.55
CA THR A 735 -4.27 26.37 -9.16
C THR A 735 -3.78 25.11 -8.44
N VAL A 736 -4.47 23.97 -8.62
CA VAL A 736 -4.09 22.68 -8.01
C VAL A 736 -2.73 22.19 -8.53
N VAL A 737 -2.53 22.16 -9.86
CA VAL A 737 -1.25 21.80 -10.50
C VAL A 737 -0.14 22.74 -10.06
N ASN A 738 -0.38 24.05 -10.03
CA ASN A 738 0.63 25.00 -9.56
C ASN A 738 1.00 24.80 -8.07
N ALA A 739 0.05 24.42 -7.22
CA ALA A 739 0.30 24.09 -5.82
C ALA A 739 1.11 22.78 -5.65
N LEU A 740 0.75 21.73 -6.39
CA LEU A 740 1.50 20.48 -6.46
C LEU A 740 2.95 20.73 -6.93
N GLY A 741 3.13 21.56 -7.96
CA GLY A 741 4.43 22.01 -8.44
C GLY A 741 5.29 22.69 -7.36
N VAL A 742 4.71 23.56 -6.52
CA VAL A 742 5.41 24.13 -5.35
C VAL A 742 5.81 23.01 -4.36
N GLY A 743 4.90 22.09 -4.07
CA GLY A 743 5.15 20.92 -3.22
C GLY A 743 6.32 20.05 -3.70
N ALA A 744 6.35 19.75 -5.00
CA ALA A 744 7.41 18.99 -5.65
C ALA A 744 8.77 19.70 -5.53
N LEU A 745 8.83 20.98 -5.93
CA LEU A 745 10.06 21.80 -5.87
C LEU A 745 10.62 21.88 -4.44
N ARG A 746 9.76 22.16 -3.44
CA ARG A 746 10.16 22.18 -2.02
C ARG A 746 10.62 20.81 -1.51
N SER A 747 10.03 19.73 -2.00
CA SER A 747 10.41 18.38 -1.60
C SER A 747 11.80 18.01 -2.12
N VAL A 748 12.16 18.43 -3.35
CA VAL A 748 13.53 18.29 -3.87
C VAL A 748 14.52 19.14 -3.06
N ALA A 749 14.18 20.39 -2.73
CA ALA A 749 15.05 21.25 -1.94
C ALA A 749 15.35 20.65 -0.55
N GLN A 750 14.34 20.08 0.12
CA GLN A 750 14.49 19.44 1.43
C GLN A 750 15.22 18.10 1.36
N ALA A 751 15.02 17.30 0.30
CA ALA A 751 15.79 16.09 0.06
C ALA A 751 17.28 16.40 -0.15
N ALA A 752 17.58 17.45 -0.93
CA ALA A 752 18.94 17.95 -1.13
C ALA A 752 19.55 18.47 0.17
N GLN A 753 18.79 19.20 1.00
CA GLN A 753 19.21 19.64 2.32
C GLN A 753 19.62 18.47 3.23
N ALA A 754 18.79 17.42 3.28
CA ALA A 754 19.05 16.22 4.08
C ALA A 754 20.30 15.44 3.64
N LEU A 755 20.71 15.60 2.37
CA LEU A 755 21.90 14.99 1.79
C LEU A 755 23.12 15.96 1.74
N GLY A 756 22.97 17.20 2.20
CA GLY A 756 24.04 18.21 2.21
C GLY A 756 24.34 18.87 0.86
N ASP A 757 23.44 18.78 -0.12
CA ASP A 757 23.56 19.46 -1.42
C ASP A 757 22.89 20.85 -1.38
N ASP A 758 23.60 21.83 -0.83
CA ASP A 758 23.14 23.23 -0.75
C ASP A 758 22.89 23.88 -2.13
N THR A 759 23.52 23.38 -3.20
CA THR A 759 23.38 23.97 -4.55
C THR A 759 22.05 23.56 -5.17
N THR A 760 21.74 22.26 -5.13
CA THR A 760 20.42 21.74 -5.50
C THR A 760 19.36 22.38 -4.59
N ARG A 761 19.56 22.42 -3.27
CA ARG A 761 18.63 23.05 -2.32
C ARG A 761 18.24 24.48 -2.73
N SER A 762 19.23 25.37 -2.88
CA SER A 762 18.97 26.77 -3.23
C SER A 762 18.24 26.90 -4.57
N THR A 763 18.63 26.08 -5.57
CA THR A 763 18.04 26.13 -6.91
C THR A 763 16.53 25.83 -6.89
N TYR A 764 16.10 24.81 -6.16
CA TYR A 764 14.68 24.44 -6.11
C TYR A 764 13.88 25.24 -5.07
N ASP A 765 14.54 25.78 -4.02
CA ASP A 765 13.93 26.80 -3.15
C ASP A 765 13.57 28.07 -3.95
N ASP A 766 14.54 28.66 -4.67
CA ASP A 766 14.33 29.90 -5.45
C ASP A 766 13.20 29.75 -6.49
N ARG A 767 13.10 28.56 -7.11
CA ARG A 767 12.02 28.20 -8.05
C ARG A 767 10.65 28.07 -7.37
N ALA A 768 10.60 27.42 -6.21
CA ALA A 768 9.36 27.31 -5.44
C ALA A 768 8.88 28.68 -4.92
N ASP A 769 9.80 29.55 -4.50
CA ASP A 769 9.50 30.93 -4.13
C ASP A 769 8.98 31.75 -5.31
N HIS A 770 9.56 31.60 -6.50
CA HIS A 770 9.07 32.24 -7.73
C HIS A 770 7.63 31.81 -8.07
N LEU A 771 7.37 30.50 -8.12
CA LEU A 771 6.05 29.96 -8.44
C LEU A 771 5.01 30.37 -7.38
N THR A 772 5.37 30.30 -6.10
CA THR A 772 4.52 30.78 -4.98
C THR A 772 4.15 32.25 -5.17
N ALA A 773 5.12 33.12 -5.50
CA ALA A 773 4.85 34.54 -5.72
C ALA A 773 3.92 34.78 -6.92
N ALA A 774 4.12 34.07 -8.03
CA ALA A 774 3.27 34.16 -9.22
C ALA A 774 1.83 33.71 -8.93
N MET A 775 1.64 32.60 -8.21
CA MET A 775 0.32 32.12 -7.77
C MET A 775 -0.40 33.17 -6.91
N ARG A 776 0.28 33.68 -5.88
CA ARG A 776 -0.28 34.69 -4.95
C ARG A 776 -0.67 35.98 -5.67
N ALA A 777 0.07 36.38 -6.70
CA ALA A 777 -0.19 37.60 -7.46
C ALA A 777 -1.38 37.47 -8.43
N GLN A 778 -1.60 36.29 -9.02
CA GLN A 778 -2.49 36.13 -10.18
C GLN A 778 -3.71 35.25 -9.91
N LEU A 779 -3.55 34.14 -9.18
CA LEU A 779 -4.62 33.15 -8.95
C LEU A 779 -5.52 33.54 -7.78
N ARG A 780 -4.99 34.28 -6.81
CA ARG A 780 -5.72 34.79 -5.65
C ARG A 780 -6.42 36.11 -5.96
N ASP A 781 -7.70 36.22 -5.60
CA ASP A 781 -8.41 37.48 -5.64
C ASP A 781 -8.03 38.39 -4.45
N PRO A 782 -7.46 39.59 -4.68
CA PRO A 782 -7.15 40.52 -3.59
C PRO A 782 -8.40 41.08 -2.90
N ALA A 783 -9.57 41.09 -3.54
CA ALA A 783 -10.79 41.66 -2.96
C ALA A 783 -11.48 40.70 -1.98
N THR A 784 -11.63 39.42 -2.34
CA THR A 784 -12.34 38.42 -1.53
C THR A 784 -11.43 37.45 -0.78
N GLY A 785 -10.14 37.40 -1.11
CA GLY A 785 -9.20 36.39 -0.61
C GLY A 785 -9.48 34.97 -1.10
N ALA A 786 -10.39 34.79 -2.07
CA ALA A 786 -10.61 33.51 -2.72
C ALA A 786 -9.47 33.17 -3.67
N TRP A 787 -9.17 31.88 -3.81
CA TRP A 787 -8.34 31.38 -4.89
C TRP A 787 -9.23 30.96 -6.06
N SER A 788 -8.92 31.44 -7.26
CA SER A 788 -9.56 31.00 -8.50
C SER A 788 -9.08 29.59 -8.86
N ASP A 789 -9.85 28.85 -9.65
CA ASP A 789 -9.42 27.57 -10.23
C ASP A 789 -8.20 27.69 -11.17
N GLY A 790 -7.93 28.88 -11.68
CA GLY A 790 -6.75 29.16 -12.51
C GLY A 790 -6.93 30.37 -13.42
N LEU A 791 -6.18 30.41 -14.53
CA LEU A 791 -6.31 31.45 -15.56
C LEU A 791 -6.70 30.87 -16.93
N THR A 792 -7.46 31.65 -17.69
CA THR A 792 -7.62 31.46 -19.13
C THR A 792 -6.31 31.70 -19.88
N ALA A 793 -6.23 31.26 -21.14
CA ALA A 793 -5.11 31.58 -22.04
C ALA A 793 -4.88 33.09 -22.28
N SER A 794 -5.83 33.96 -21.91
CA SER A 794 -5.68 35.43 -21.93
C SER A 794 -5.19 36.01 -20.59
N GLY A 795 -4.77 35.18 -19.64
CA GLY A 795 -4.35 35.60 -18.29
C GLY A 795 -5.51 36.13 -17.42
N THR A 796 -6.76 35.81 -17.76
CA THR A 796 -7.94 36.23 -16.98
C THR A 796 -8.28 35.14 -15.97
N ARG A 797 -8.49 35.49 -14.70
CA ARG A 797 -8.94 34.51 -13.68
C ARG A 797 -10.25 33.84 -14.10
N ILE A 798 -10.34 32.54 -13.87
CA ILE A 798 -11.58 31.79 -14.00
C ILE A 798 -12.58 32.29 -12.94
N ASP A 799 -13.83 32.54 -13.34
CA ASP A 799 -14.93 32.96 -12.45
C ASP A 799 -15.53 31.76 -11.70
N HIS A 800 -14.65 31.01 -11.04
CA HIS A 800 -14.96 29.92 -10.12
C HIS A 800 -13.87 29.84 -9.05
N SER A 801 -14.23 29.38 -7.87
CA SER A 801 -13.34 29.23 -6.72
C SER A 801 -13.72 27.95 -5.99
N GLY A 802 -13.39 26.83 -6.64
CA GLY A 802 -13.64 25.48 -6.14
C GLY A 802 -12.92 25.22 -4.81
N GLU A 803 -13.31 24.14 -4.14
CA GLU A 803 -12.77 23.81 -2.83
C GLU A 803 -11.29 23.46 -2.91
N HIS A 804 -10.90 22.63 -3.88
CA HIS A 804 -9.50 22.28 -4.18
C HIS A 804 -8.61 23.52 -4.36
N ALA A 805 -9.13 24.56 -5.02
CA ALA A 805 -8.40 25.82 -5.19
C ALA A 805 -8.14 26.54 -3.86
N GLN A 806 -8.94 26.30 -2.81
CA GLN A 806 -8.71 26.86 -1.47
C GLN A 806 -7.81 25.98 -0.61
N SER A 807 -7.97 24.65 -0.66
CA SER A 807 -7.26 23.72 0.22
C SER A 807 -5.81 23.47 -0.23
N PHE A 808 -5.55 23.31 -1.53
CA PHE A 808 -4.22 23.00 -2.04
C PHE A 808 -3.18 24.10 -1.75
N PRO A 809 -3.48 25.41 -1.92
CA PRO A 809 -2.57 26.47 -1.51
C PRO A 809 -2.22 26.47 -0.02
N VAL A 810 -3.12 25.99 0.85
CA VAL A 810 -2.84 25.82 2.29
C VAL A 810 -1.95 24.61 2.51
N ALA A 811 -2.32 23.44 1.98
CA ALA A 811 -1.60 22.19 2.17
C ALA A 811 -0.13 22.25 1.68
N TYR A 812 0.09 22.91 0.54
CA TYR A 812 1.42 23.06 -0.08
C TYR A 812 2.16 24.35 0.30
N GLY A 813 1.65 25.13 1.26
CA GLY A 813 2.37 26.29 1.82
C GLY A 813 2.47 27.52 0.91
N VAL A 814 1.57 27.65 -0.08
CA VAL A 814 1.45 28.80 -0.97
C VAL A 814 0.65 29.95 -0.32
N ALA A 815 -0.33 29.60 0.53
CA ALA A 815 -1.07 30.53 1.36
C ALA A 815 -0.22 30.99 2.56
N ASP A 816 -0.31 32.27 2.92
CA ASP A 816 0.46 32.82 4.04
C ASP A 816 -0.26 32.52 5.37
N PRO A 817 0.46 32.24 6.47
CA PRO A 817 -0.17 31.95 7.77
C PRO A 817 -1.15 33.01 8.28
N SER A 818 -1.00 34.28 7.89
CA SER A 818 -1.96 35.35 8.20
C SER A 818 -3.34 35.15 7.57
N GLU A 819 -3.45 34.28 6.56
CA GLU A 819 -4.68 34.00 5.81
C GLU A 819 -5.45 32.79 6.35
N TYR A 820 -4.81 31.95 7.16
CA TYR A 820 -5.33 30.65 7.60
C TYR A 820 -6.68 30.75 8.33
N GLY A 821 -6.94 31.87 9.02
CA GLY A 821 -8.26 32.13 9.61
C GLY A 821 -9.37 32.22 8.56
N VAL A 822 -9.17 33.05 7.53
CA VAL A 822 -10.16 33.29 6.46
C VAL A 822 -10.30 32.07 5.54
N LEU A 823 -9.19 31.40 5.22
CA LEU A 823 -9.21 30.19 4.40
C LEU A 823 -9.84 29.02 5.17
N GLY A 824 -9.53 28.85 6.47
CA GLY A 824 -10.17 27.84 7.32
C GLY A 824 -11.69 28.02 7.41
N ASP A 825 -12.17 29.26 7.57
CA ASP A 825 -13.61 29.56 7.56
C ASP A 825 -14.26 29.31 6.19
N ARG A 826 -13.55 29.62 5.09
CA ARG A 826 -14.02 29.37 3.71
C ARG A 826 -14.13 27.87 3.43
N ILE A 827 -13.11 27.09 3.74
CA ILE A 827 -13.09 25.62 3.58
C ILE A 827 -14.19 25.00 4.44
N THR A 828 -14.32 25.43 5.71
CA THR A 828 -15.40 24.99 6.62
C THR A 828 -16.81 25.25 6.05
N LYS A 829 -17.00 26.38 5.35
CA LYS A 829 -18.27 26.73 4.70
C LYS A 829 -18.54 25.90 3.43
N LEU A 830 -17.50 25.48 2.70
CA LEU A 830 -17.64 24.65 1.51
C LEU A 830 -18.02 23.21 1.86
N GLY A 831 -17.50 22.67 2.97
CA GLY A 831 -17.75 21.30 3.42
C GLY A 831 -16.94 20.28 2.61
N MET A 832 -17.34 19.00 2.62
CA MET A 832 -16.73 18.01 1.74
C MET A 832 -17.11 18.34 0.29
N ARG A 833 -16.12 18.78 -0.49
CA ARG A 833 -16.21 18.96 -1.95
C ARG A 833 -14.92 18.50 -2.60
N GLN A 834 -14.48 17.32 -2.17
CA GLN A 834 -13.30 16.60 -2.62
C GLN A 834 -13.62 15.12 -2.68
N GLY A 835 -13.13 14.46 -3.72
CA GLY A 835 -13.22 13.01 -3.87
C GLY A 835 -12.31 12.27 -2.89
N PRO A 836 -12.43 10.94 -2.84
CA PRO A 836 -11.58 10.13 -1.98
C PRO A 836 -10.09 10.25 -2.33
N MET A 837 -9.74 10.58 -3.59
CA MET A 837 -8.36 10.83 -4.03
C MET A 837 -7.75 12.07 -3.37
N THR A 838 -8.45 13.20 -3.33
CA THR A 838 -7.89 14.46 -2.79
C THR A 838 -8.14 14.66 -1.29
N LEU A 839 -9.01 13.85 -0.68
CA LEU A 839 -9.41 13.93 0.74
C LEU A 839 -8.28 14.27 1.71
N ARG A 840 -7.10 13.63 1.60
CA ARG A 840 -5.94 13.92 2.46
C ARG A 840 -5.60 15.41 2.47
N THR A 841 -5.57 16.05 1.30
CA THR A 841 -5.20 17.45 1.11
C THR A 841 -6.21 18.40 1.77
N LEU A 842 -7.50 18.09 1.73
CA LEU A 842 -8.53 18.80 2.52
C LEU A 842 -8.29 18.65 4.02
N LEU A 843 -8.07 17.44 4.52
CA LEU A 843 -7.84 17.22 5.96
C LEU A 843 -6.54 17.89 6.44
N ASP A 844 -5.49 17.91 5.61
CA ASP A 844 -4.25 18.65 5.86
C ASP A 844 -4.50 20.17 5.89
N ALA A 845 -5.29 20.73 4.97
CA ALA A 845 -5.66 22.14 5.00
C ALA A 845 -6.48 22.51 6.26
N LEU A 846 -7.42 21.65 6.68
CA LEU A 846 -8.20 21.83 7.92
C LEU A 846 -7.31 21.72 9.17
N ARG A 847 -6.33 20.82 9.18
CA ARG A 847 -5.34 20.69 10.25
C ARG A 847 -4.43 21.92 10.34
N ILE A 848 -3.89 22.39 9.21
CA ILE A 848 -3.02 23.57 9.12
C ILE A 848 -3.76 24.86 9.54
N THR A 849 -5.06 24.96 9.23
CA THR A 849 -5.92 26.09 9.62
C THR A 849 -6.55 25.96 11.01
N ASP A 850 -6.22 24.93 11.80
CA ASP A 850 -6.76 24.68 13.15
C ASP A 850 -8.31 24.57 13.16
N ARG A 851 -8.85 23.69 12.31
CA ARG A 851 -10.28 23.33 12.20
C ARG A 851 -10.58 21.83 12.46
N PRO A 852 -10.12 21.23 13.58
CA PRO A 852 -10.34 19.80 13.84
C PRO A 852 -11.80 19.45 14.14
N ASP A 853 -12.64 20.42 14.53
CA ASP A 853 -14.09 20.27 14.62
C ASP A 853 -14.76 20.08 13.26
N THR A 854 -14.32 20.84 12.26
CA THR A 854 -14.76 20.69 10.87
C THR A 854 -14.27 19.37 10.29
N LEU A 855 -12.99 19.03 10.54
CA LEU A 855 -12.37 17.76 10.13
C LEU A 855 -13.20 16.57 10.62
N VAL A 856 -13.52 16.52 11.92
CA VAL A 856 -14.39 15.48 12.49
C VAL A 856 -15.75 15.50 11.80
N LYS A 857 -16.41 16.66 11.71
CA LYS A 857 -17.75 16.80 11.11
C LYS A 857 -17.81 16.22 9.69
N ILE A 858 -16.89 16.59 8.79
CA ILE A 858 -16.93 16.11 7.39
C ILE A 858 -16.59 14.63 7.25
N LEU A 859 -15.87 14.04 8.22
CA LEU A 859 -15.64 12.60 8.25
C LEU A 859 -16.83 11.82 8.83
N THR A 860 -17.63 12.42 9.72
CA THR A 860 -18.74 11.75 10.44
C THR A 860 -20.15 12.03 9.90
N ASP A 861 -20.32 13.03 9.02
CA ASP A 861 -21.61 13.38 8.43
C ASP A 861 -21.98 12.39 7.32
N SER A 862 -23.00 11.58 7.56
CA SER A 862 -23.49 10.57 6.61
C SER A 862 -24.50 11.10 5.59
N ALA A 863 -24.88 12.38 5.66
CA ALA A 863 -25.84 13.01 4.75
C ALA A 863 -25.19 13.75 3.58
N HIS A 864 -23.85 13.68 3.47
CA HIS A 864 -23.05 14.30 2.43
C HIS A 864 -21.93 13.34 2.02
N ASP A 865 -21.39 13.55 0.82
CA ASP A 865 -20.16 12.92 0.33
C ASP A 865 -19.10 12.74 1.42
N GLY A 866 -18.62 11.51 1.60
CA GLY A 866 -17.58 11.20 2.58
C GLY A 866 -17.58 9.75 3.09
N PRO A 867 -16.62 9.40 3.96
CA PRO A 867 -16.48 8.02 4.43
C PRO A 867 -17.60 7.60 5.40
N ALA A 868 -18.25 8.54 6.10
CA ALA A 868 -19.45 8.24 6.88
C ALA A 868 -20.67 7.95 5.99
N GLN A 869 -20.79 8.54 4.80
CA GLN A 869 -21.77 8.11 3.80
C GLN A 869 -21.43 6.69 3.33
N VAL A 870 -20.18 6.37 2.98
CA VAL A 870 -19.79 5.00 2.58
C VAL A 870 -20.15 3.97 3.67
N LEU A 871 -19.87 4.28 4.94
CA LEU A 871 -20.30 3.42 6.07
C LEU A 871 -21.81 3.35 6.21
N ALA A 872 -22.50 4.48 6.05
CA ALA A 872 -23.94 4.52 6.07
C ALA A 872 -24.47 3.62 4.97
N GLU A 873 -24.02 3.74 3.72
CA GLU A 873 -24.31 2.90 2.54
C GLU A 873 -23.92 1.41 2.67
N GLY A 874 -23.45 0.97 3.85
CA GLY A 874 -23.09 -0.42 4.13
C GLY A 874 -21.75 -0.84 3.52
N GLY A 875 -20.97 0.11 3.02
CA GLY A 875 -19.63 -0.06 2.51
C GLY A 875 -18.67 -0.55 3.60
N THR A 876 -17.92 -1.60 3.26
CA THR A 876 -16.88 -2.19 4.14
C THR A 876 -15.47 -1.99 3.59
N PHE A 877 -15.37 -1.11 2.60
CA PHE A 877 -14.19 -0.65 1.89
C PHE A 877 -14.54 0.76 1.39
N LEU A 878 -13.57 1.67 1.29
CA LEU A 878 -13.70 2.91 0.53
C LEU A 878 -13.87 2.63 -0.96
N TRP A 879 -14.43 3.61 -1.64
CA TRP A 879 -14.85 3.52 -3.04
C TRP A 879 -14.05 4.51 -3.89
N GLU A 880 -14.07 4.33 -5.21
CA GLU A 880 -13.36 5.18 -6.18
C GLU A 880 -13.86 6.63 -6.09
N GLN A 881 -15.19 6.77 -6.13
CA GLN A 881 -15.93 7.99 -5.81
C GLN A 881 -16.92 7.72 -4.68
N TRP A 882 -17.45 8.78 -4.07
CA TRP A 882 -18.39 8.66 -2.94
C TRP A 882 -19.69 7.91 -3.27
N THR A 883 -20.15 7.99 -4.53
CA THR A 883 -21.35 7.26 -5.00
C THR A 883 -21.08 6.59 -6.37
N PRO A 884 -20.48 5.39 -6.43
CA PRO A 884 -20.20 4.70 -7.69
C PRO A 884 -21.46 4.43 -8.52
N GLY A 885 -21.40 4.74 -9.81
CA GLY A 885 -22.52 4.74 -10.75
C GLY A 885 -23.06 6.13 -11.10
N CYS A 886 -22.61 7.19 -10.44
CA CYS A 886 -23.12 8.55 -10.63
C CYS A 886 -22.29 9.42 -11.58
N ALA A 887 -22.99 10.25 -12.37
CA ALA A 887 -22.40 11.17 -13.34
C ALA A 887 -22.17 12.60 -12.79
N ASP A 888 -22.70 12.88 -11.60
CA ASP A 888 -22.47 14.08 -10.79
C ASP A 888 -22.58 13.72 -9.29
N SER A 889 -22.14 14.62 -8.40
CA SER A 889 -22.08 14.36 -6.96
C SER A 889 -23.41 14.55 -6.21
N ALA A 890 -24.53 14.79 -6.90
CA ALA A 890 -25.87 14.87 -6.30
C ALA A 890 -26.77 13.67 -6.70
N CYS A 891 -26.30 12.83 -7.60
CA CYS A 891 -26.98 11.61 -8.04
C CYS A 891 -27.13 10.59 -6.90
N THR A 892 -28.32 9.98 -6.83
CA THR A 892 -28.71 8.98 -5.80
C THR A 892 -29.76 8.03 -6.37
N GLY A 893 -30.03 6.92 -5.69
CA GLY A 893 -31.19 6.06 -5.98
C GLY A 893 -31.26 5.57 -7.44
N PRO A 894 -32.35 5.83 -8.18
CA PRO A 894 -32.54 5.33 -9.54
C PRO A 894 -31.60 5.96 -10.59
N ASP A 895 -30.94 7.08 -10.27
CA ASP A 895 -29.97 7.73 -11.18
C ASP A 895 -28.61 7.02 -11.19
N VAL A 896 -28.37 6.11 -10.22
CA VAL A 896 -27.14 5.31 -10.11
C VAL A 896 -27.06 4.26 -11.24
N SER A 897 -26.11 4.43 -12.15
CA SER A 897 -25.95 3.58 -13.33
C SER A 897 -25.47 2.16 -12.99
N GLN A 898 -26.37 1.18 -13.14
CA GLN A 898 -26.06 -0.26 -13.04
C GLN A 898 -25.14 -0.77 -14.18
N SER A 899 -24.76 0.13 -15.10
CA SER A 899 -23.82 -0.14 -16.18
C SER A 899 -22.42 0.44 -15.96
N SER A 900 -22.22 1.25 -14.89
CA SER A 900 -20.90 1.70 -14.46
C SER A 900 -20.04 0.52 -13.99
N SER A 901 -18.73 0.69 -14.02
CA SER A 901 -17.71 -0.25 -13.54
C SER A 901 -16.95 0.25 -12.31
N GLU A 902 -17.25 1.46 -11.81
CA GLU A 902 -16.52 2.16 -10.74
C GLU A 902 -16.37 1.33 -9.44
N SER A 903 -15.28 1.55 -8.70
CA SER A 903 -14.82 0.61 -7.68
C SER A 903 -15.52 0.81 -6.33
N PHE A 904 -16.06 -0.28 -5.79
CA PHE A 904 -16.48 -0.43 -4.40
C PHE A 904 -15.35 -0.97 -3.49
N SER A 905 -14.10 -0.94 -3.95
CA SER A 905 -12.91 -1.24 -3.15
C SER A 905 -11.71 -0.51 -3.70
N HIS A 906 -11.57 0.77 -3.38
CA HIS A 906 -10.47 1.61 -3.84
C HIS A 906 -9.60 2.04 -2.66
N GLY A 907 -8.27 2.04 -2.85
CA GLY A 907 -7.32 2.23 -1.75
C GLY A 907 -7.02 3.69 -1.39
N TRP A 908 -7.00 4.60 -2.38
CA TRP A 908 -6.52 6.00 -2.22
C TRP A 908 -7.13 6.75 -1.02
N GLY A 909 -8.42 6.57 -0.76
CA GLY A 909 -9.13 7.29 0.30
C GLY A 909 -8.65 6.93 1.71
N GLY A 910 -7.91 5.83 1.84
CA GLY A 910 -7.25 5.44 3.09
C GLY A 910 -6.28 6.50 3.59
N ALA A 911 -5.72 7.34 2.72
CA ALA A 911 -4.80 8.42 3.09
C ALA A 911 -5.40 9.44 4.07
N GLY A 912 -6.74 9.55 4.12
CA GLY A 912 -7.43 10.38 5.10
C GLY A 912 -7.11 10.04 6.56
N ILE A 913 -6.60 8.83 6.83
CA ILE A 913 -6.15 8.40 8.16
C ILE A 913 -5.04 9.28 8.74
N THR A 914 -4.20 9.89 7.90
CA THR A 914 -3.17 10.82 8.40
C THR A 914 -3.79 12.11 8.92
N GLY A 915 -4.94 12.54 8.38
CA GLY A 915 -5.73 13.65 8.91
C GLY A 915 -6.31 13.35 10.30
N ILE A 916 -6.74 12.11 10.56
CA ILE A 916 -7.23 11.68 11.88
C ILE A 916 -6.06 11.63 12.88
N LEU A 917 -4.94 10.99 12.52
CA LEU A 917 -3.79 10.86 13.41
C LEU A 917 -3.12 12.21 13.70
N GLU A 918 -2.86 13.03 12.68
CA GLU A 918 -2.17 14.32 12.84
C GLU A 918 -3.10 15.46 13.30
N GLY A 919 -4.37 15.43 12.93
CA GLY A 919 -5.35 16.50 13.19
C GLY A 919 -6.28 16.28 14.38
N VAL A 920 -6.56 15.02 14.74
CA VAL A 920 -7.51 14.68 15.83
C VAL A 920 -6.79 14.08 17.04
N LEU A 921 -6.05 12.98 16.84
CA LEU A 921 -5.17 12.44 17.88
C LEU A 921 -4.04 13.45 18.18
N GLY A 922 -3.62 14.19 17.15
CA GLY A 922 -2.70 15.32 17.25
C GLY A 922 -1.22 14.94 17.09
N LEU A 923 -0.92 13.72 16.63
CA LEU A 923 0.44 13.20 16.57
C LEU A 923 1.06 13.38 15.18
N THR A 924 2.21 14.03 15.10
CA THR A 924 2.95 14.27 13.85
C THR A 924 4.42 13.90 14.01
N VAL A 925 5.00 13.18 13.05
CA VAL A 925 6.45 12.90 12.99
C VAL A 925 7.17 14.14 12.44
N THR A 926 8.15 14.67 13.18
CA THR A 926 8.78 15.97 12.86
C THR A 926 10.25 15.90 12.44
N SER A 927 10.86 14.72 12.44
CA SER A 927 12.24 14.52 11.95
C SER A 927 12.46 13.11 11.40
N PRO A 928 13.48 12.88 10.55
CA PRO A 928 13.85 11.57 10.02
C PRO A 928 13.92 10.47 11.08
N GLY A 929 13.41 9.28 10.74
CA GLY A 929 13.36 8.12 11.63
C GLY A 929 12.64 8.39 12.96
N ALA A 930 11.67 9.33 12.96
CA ALA A 930 10.87 9.75 14.12
C ALA A 930 11.64 10.13 15.41
N GLY A 931 12.90 10.59 15.32
CA GLY A 931 13.67 11.04 16.49
C GLY A 931 13.00 12.16 17.30
N THR A 932 12.13 12.93 16.64
CA THR A 932 11.23 13.91 17.26
C THR A 932 9.81 13.75 16.75
N VAL A 933 8.85 14.01 17.63
CA VAL A 933 7.42 14.07 17.30
C VAL A 933 6.80 15.34 17.90
N ARG A 934 5.68 15.77 17.33
CA ARG A 934 4.78 16.77 17.90
C ARG A 934 3.50 16.07 18.34
N ILE A 935 2.97 16.46 19.50
CA ILE A 935 1.69 15.99 20.02
C ILE A 935 0.85 17.23 20.36
N ALA A 936 -0.15 17.51 19.55
CA ALA A 936 -1.01 18.69 19.65
C ALA A 936 -2.49 18.25 19.58
N PRO A 937 -3.06 17.72 20.67
CA PRO A 937 -4.44 17.27 20.73
C PRO A 937 -5.46 18.29 20.20
N ALA A 938 -6.56 17.79 19.64
CA ALA A 938 -7.70 18.62 19.29
C ALA A 938 -8.39 19.17 20.55
N ASP A 939 -8.78 20.44 20.50
CA ASP A 939 -9.37 21.20 21.62
C ASP A 939 -10.83 21.63 21.39
N LYS A 940 -11.35 21.28 20.22
CA LYS A 940 -12.71 21.49 19.70
C LYS A 940 -13.16 20.22 18.95
N GLY A 941 -14.45 20.13 18.59
CA GLY A 941 -15.04 18.92 18.01
C GLY A 941 -15.34 17.87 19.09
N LEU A 942 -14.48 16.85 19.23
CA LEU A 942 -14.68 15.69 20.10
C LEU A 942 -14.49 15.99 21.59
N ALA A 943 -15.04 15.16 22.47
CA ALA A 943 -14.82 15.25 23.92
C ALA A 943 -13.55 14.49 24.39
N ALA A 944 -13.14 13.44 23.69
CA ALA A 944 -11.93 12.66 23.96
C ALA A 944 -11.47 11.90 22.71
N ALA A 945 -10.19 11.58 22.64
CA ALA A 945 -9.64 10.56 21.75
C ALA A 945 -8.39 9.91 22.36
N SER A 946 -8.15 8.64 22.03
CA SER A 946 -6.95 7.90 22.38
C SER A 946 -6.49 7.05 21.21
N GLY A 947 -5.20 6.74 21.15
CA GLY A 947 -4.64 5.99 20.03
C GLY A 947 -3.13 5.84 20.08
N THR A 948 -2.61 5.09 19.11
CA THR A 948 -1.20 4.75 19.00
C THR A 948 -0.76 4.73 17.55
N GLN A 949 0.43 5.25 17.25
CA GLN A 949 1.06 5.13 15.93
C GLN A 949 2.44 4.47 16.06
N TRP A 950 2.76 3.57 15.14
CA TRP A 950 4.10 2.97 15.04
C TRP A 950 5.08 3.94 14.36
N THR A 951 6.30 3.97 14.90
CA THR A 951 7.45 4.67 14.32
C THR A 951 8.65 3.74 14.32
N GLU A 952 9.71 4.07 13.58
CA GLU A 952 11.00 3.35 13.59
C GLU A 952 11.66 3.25 14.98
N ARG A 953 11.17 4.04 15.94
CA ARG A 953 11.64 4.08 17.32
C ARG A 953 10.67 3.40 18.29
N GLY A 954 9.64 2.75 17.78
CA GLY A 954 8.57 2.09 18.52
C GLY A 954 7.26 2.89 18.50
N THR A 955 6.27 2.34 19.19
CA THR A 955 4.93 2.93 19.30
C THR A 955 4.96 4.22 20.14
N VAL A 956 4.34 5.28 19.63
CA VAL A 956 3.99 6.47 20.43
C VAL A 956 2.50 6.39 20.76
N GLY A 957 2.14 6.57 22.03
CA GLY A 957 0.76 6.59 22.51
C GLY A 957 0.30 7.99 22.91
N VAL A 958 -0.97 8.30 22.64
CA VAL A 958 -1.63 9.53 23.08
C VAL A 958 -3.03 9.19 23.59
N ASP A 959 -3.39 9.67 24.78
CA ASP A 959 -4.75 9.68 25.32
C ASP A 959 -5.07 11.14 25.69
N TRP A 960 -6.22 11.66 25.29
CA TRP A 960 -6.66 12.98 25.73
C TRP A 960 -8.17 13.09 25.93
N ARG A 961 -8.54 13.97 26.86
CA ARG A 961 -9.93 14.31 27.18
C ARG A 961 -10.07 15.81 27.47
N ARG A 962 -11.04 16.45 26.84
CA ARG A 962 -11.44 17.83 27.15
C ARG A 962 -12.24 17.86 28.45
N GLY A 963 -11.85 18.79 29.33
CA GLY A 963 -12.55 19.11 30.57
C GLY A 963 -12.85 20.61 30.66
N ARG A 964 -13.44 21.02 31.80
CA ARG A 964 -13.84 22.42 32.05
C ARG A 964 -12.70 23.44 31.94
N TYR A 965 -11.48 23.03 32.25
CA TYR A 965 -10.31 23.91 32.37
C TYR A 965 -9.31 23.77 31.21
N GLY A 966 -9.54 22.87 30.25
CA GLY A 966 -8.60 22.59 29.16
C GLY A 966 -8.56 21.10 28.79
N VAL A 967 -7.53 20.69 28.05
CA VAL A 967 -7.32 19.30 27.61
C VAL A 967 -6.44 18.58 28.62
N THR A 968 -6.95 17.53 29.28
CA THR A 968 -6.10 16.58 30.01
C THR A 968 -5.53 15.58 29.01
N THR A 969 -4.25 15.23 29.08
CA THR A 969 -3.65 14.21 28.20
C THR A 969 -2.59 13.36 28.92
N GLU A 970 -2.47 12.08 28.55
CA GLU A 970 -1.31 11.23 28.82
C GLU A 970 -0.61 10.92 27.49
N VAL A 971 0.72 10.98 27.47
CA VAL A 971 1.54 10.56 26.32
C VAL A 971 2.52 9.47 26.76
N ASP A 972 2.68 8.44 25.94
CA ASP A 972 3.65 7.35 26.14
C ASP A 972 4.69 7.44 25.01
N ILE A 973 5.90 7.89 25.36
CA ILE A 973 6.98 8.19 24.39
C ILE A 973 8.03 7.08 24.47
N PRO A 974 8.42 6.44 23.35
CA PRO A 974 9.43 5.40 23.39
C PRO A 974 10.83 5.96 23.69
N VAL A 975 11.76 5.08 24.09
CA VAL A 975 13.15 5.45 24.37
C VAL A 975 13.79 6.08 23.14
N ASN A 976 14.61 7.11 23.35
CA ASN A 976 15.33 7.80 22.27
C ASN A 976 14.43 8.56 21.27
N VAL A 977 13.22 8.97 21.71
CA VAL A 977 12.34 9.95 21.04
C VAL A 977 12.14 11.16 21.95
N THR A 978 12.06 12.35 21.36
CA THR A 978 11.66 13.59 22.05
C THR A 978 10.34 14.13 21.49
N ALA A 979 9.33 14.31 22.34
CA ALA A 979 8.06 14.90 21.96
C ALA A 979 8.00 16.40 22.31
N THR A 980 7.40 17.20 21.41
CA THR A 980 6.91 18.55 21.71
C THR A 980 5.40 18.49 21.89
N VAL A 981 4.93 18.53 23.14
CA VAL A 981 3.52 18.51 23.50
C VAL A 981 2.97 19.95 23.51
N ALA A 982 1.88 20.21 22.81
CA ALA A 982 1.32 21.55 22.60
C ALA A 982 -0.18 21.61 22.95
N LEU A 983 -0.46 21.95 24.20
CA LEU A 983 -1.80 21.93 24.78
C LEU A 983 -2.42 23.33 24.76
N PRO A 984 -3.75 23.48 24.64
CA PRO A 984 -4.40 24.79 24.77
C PRO A 984 -4.03 25.47 26.09
N ALA A 985 -3.74 26.77 26.05
CA ALA A 985 -3.44 27.53 27.26
C ALA A 985 -4.65 27.56 28.19
N VAL A 986 -4.42 27.23 29.47
CA VAL A 986 -5.45 27.29 30.51
C VAL A 986 -5.65 28.76 30.90
N ALA A 987 -6.84 29.31 30.62
CA ALA A 987 -7.21 30.64 31.08
C ALA A 987 -7.17 30.69 32.62
N ASP A 988 -6.42 31.64 33.17
CA ASP A 988 -6.20 31.83 34.61
C ASP A 988 -5.82 30.53 35.36
N GLY A 989 -4.95 29.72 34.75
CA GLY A 989 -4.49 28.45 35.34
C GLY A 989 -3.25 27.85 34.67
N THR A 990 -2.94 26.59 35.00
CA THR A 990 -1.73 25.89 34.52
C THR A 990 -1.97 24.39 34.33
N TYR A 991 -1.02 23.70 33.72
CA TYR A 991 -0.99 22.24 33.70
C TYR A 991 -0.18 21.68 34.87
N HIS A 992 -0.82 20.85 35.70
CA HIS A 992 -0.12 19.96 36.60
C HIS A 992 0.45 18.78 35.81
N VAL A 993 1.77 18.67 35.76
CA VAL A 993 2.47 17.60 35.03
C VAL A 993 2.77 16.43 35.96
N THR A 994 2.46 15.21 35.52
CA THR A 994 2.97 13.96 36.08
C THR A 994 4.04 13.39 35.14
N GLY A 995 5.19 12.97 35.66
CA GLY A 995 6.35 12.59 34.83
C GLY A 995 7.34 13.74 34.60
N ARG A 996 8.19 13.63 33.57
CA ARG A 996 9.25 14.63 33.27
C ARG A 996 8.93 15.43 32.01
N ALA A 997 8.48 16.67 32.18
CA ALA A 997 8.34 17.64 31.09
C ALA A 997 9.03 18.97 31.42
N ARG A 998 9.56 19.64 30.39
CA ARG A 998 10.07 21.02 30.48
C ARG A 998 9.15 21.96 29.72
N TYR A 999 8.53 22.91 30.42
CA TYR A 999 7.80 24.00 29.80
C TYR A 999 8.75 24.88 28.95
N LEU A 1000 8.30 25.22 27.74
CA LEU A 1000 9.04 26.01 26.75
C LEU A 1000 8.48 27.43 26.58
N GLY A 1001 7.24 27.67 27.00
CA GLY A 1001 6.51 28.93 26.82
C GLY A 1001 5.09 28.69 26.28
N THR A 1002 4.34 29.78 26.11
CA THR A 1002 3.07 29.78 25.38
C THR A 1002 3.30 30.44 24.03
N GLN A 1003 2.85 29.78 22.96
CA GLN A 1003 2.88 30.29 21.60
C GLN A 1003 1.53 30.00 20.94
N ASP A 1004 0.96 30.96 20.21
CA ASP A 1004 -0.27 30.79 19.43
C ASP A 1004 -1.43 30.18 20.23
N GLY A 1005 -1.61 30.65 21.47
CA GLY A 1005 -2.62 30.16 22.40
C GLY A 1005 -2.38 28.76 22.99
N ARG A 1006 -1.24 28.12 22.70
CA ARG A 1006 -0.87 26.79 23.23
C ARG A 1006 0.36 26.83 24.15
N ALA A 1007 0.26 26.18 25.31
CA ALA A 1007 1.35 25.90 26.22
C ALA A 1007 2.22 24.75 25.68
N LEU A 1008 3.52 25.01 25.49
CA LEU A 1008 4.46 24.09 24.87
C LEU A 1008 5.34 23.40 25.92
N TYR A 1009 5.51 22.09 25.78
CA TYR A 1009 6.34 21.26 26.66
C TYR A 1009 7.25 20.34 25.86
N ARG A 1010 8.52 20.21 26.28
CA ARG A 1010 9.41 19.15 25.82
C ARG A 1010 9.31 17.96 26.75
N VAL A 1011 9.06 16.78 26.20
CA VAL A 1011 8.91 15.50 26.88
C VAL A 1011 9.90 14.50 26.28
N GLY A 1012 10.57 13.71 27.12
CA GLY A 1012 11.41 12.60 26.68
C GLY A 1012 10.69 11.26 26.81
N SER A 1013 11.42 10.14 26.81
CA SER A 1013 10.81 8.81 26.92
C SER A 1013 10.04 8.56 28.22
N GLY A 1014 9.12 7.59 28.16
CA GLY A 1014 8.24 7.18 29.24
C GLY A 1014 6.89 7.93 29.21
N ARG A 1015 6.08 7.67 30.24
CA ARG A 1015 4.76 8.26 30.38
C ARG A 1015 4.82 9.63 31.04
N THR A 1016 4.08 10.58 30.46
CA THR A 1016 3.91 11.93 31.01
C THR A 1016 2.45 12.35 30.88
N GLY A 1017 1.83 12.72 32.00
CA GLY A 1017 0.46 13.22 32.06
C GLY A 1017 0.42 14.73 32.29
N PHE A 1018 -0.62 15.37 31.76
CA PHE A 1018 -0.87 16.80 31.85
C PHE A 1018 -2.32 17.01 32.27
N HIS A 1019 -2.54 17.59 33.43
CA HIS A 1019 -3.88 17.83 33.98
C HIS A 1019 -4.15 19.32 34.08
N ALA A 1020 -5.16 19.82 33.37
CA ALA A 1020 -5.54 21.24 33.40
C ALA A 1020 -6.16 21.62 34.76
N ALA A 1021 -5.61 22.63 35.43
CA ALA A 1021 -6.07 23.11 36.73
C ALA A 1021 -6.19 24.64 36.76
N PRO A 1022 -7.19 25.21 37.46
CA PRO A 1022 -7.25 26.65 37.70
C PRO A 1022 -6.06 27.11 38.56
N ALA A 1023 -5.71 28.40 38.49
CA ALA A 1023 -4.74 28.98 39.40
C ALA A 1023 -5.25 28.91 40.85
N THR A 1024 -4.37 28.47 41.75
CA THR A 1024 -4.60 28.35 43.20
C THR A 1024 -4.23 29.62 43.93
#